data_AF-A0A1G0B8X4-F1
#
_entry.id   AF-A0A1G0B8X4-F1
#
_cell.length_a   1.000
_cell.length_b   1.000
_cell.length_c   1.000
_cell.angle_alpha   90.00
_cell.angle_beta   90.00
_cell.angle_gamma   90.00
#
_symmetry.space_group_name_H-M   'P 1'
#
loop_
_entity.id
_entity.type
_entity.pdbx_description
1 polymer ?
#
loop_
_entity_poly.entity_id
_entity_poly.type
_entity_poly.pdbx_seq_one_letter_code
_entity_poly.pdbx_strand_id
1 'polypeptide(L)'
;MNKLLSLIYSTRVTAALFLIFALSMGVATFIENDYGTETAKVLVYNAWWFEAIMAIFAINFFGNIFKYKLYRKEKLVVLVFHLSFFLILVGAGITRYISTEGIMPIREGAVSNVFFSDKSYISVVVNDGKEQKTPSHKAILLSALGNNNYHYKTDFKGKDVDVKLTNYIPNAQEVFEANEAGEKYLKFVESGEGGRHDHYIKKGATEEVHGVLVGFDSPTPNTIDFVTTTSGLKIKSVADGTFFRMADKFEGTIVKDSLQDFSLLAVHSVAGLQFVVPQMPLRGSYKTISGTKEQSDLAQLEFDVTVGEETKTIKLKGAKFAIQQPTQFSVGNLNFRMSYGAMQMQLPFSIKLKDFQLDNYPGSNSAMSFASEVTVISPEETFDFRIFMNNILNYKGYKFFQSSYNITPEYEETHLSVNHDFWGSTITYIGYFLLYAGLILILFMKNTRFDFLRNSLDKIRKKKSVAVTILLLLVSSFAFSQDHNHAPLQKQIDSIVTANIIDADHADKFSRVIIQDAGGRMKPVHTYASELLRKVSKSDTYKDMNATQVFLSIEQNPRLWFQVSIIYVESGNTKLRDLIGIPHEQKYASLANFFDEKGNYKLAEVQQEAQKSNIKSKFEKDVINVDRRVNLLYSAITGDILRIFPIPNDPKNTWVSHNALNEANFKGTDSVFVRQILPVYLQTLSESQVSKNYTQSDEMLDGIIKFQKKYGSAVYPAEHKIDVEIAYNKYDVFKKLFSYYMYIGTLMFFLVIFQIFRKNKILDFSIKACIAIIILLFTLHTGGLIARWIVSGHAPWSNAYESMIYVGWATMLFGLLFGRKSSMTIAATAFLTAFILMVAHWNWMDPEIANLQPVLNSYWLMIHVAIIVASYGPFALGMILGFVALILMILTTKNNKSKVGLMIKEITIINEMSLTVGLIMLTIGNFLGGMWANESWGRYWGWDPKETWALISIMIYAFVLHLRLVPGLRSRFTFNMFSVAAFASIVMTYFGVNFYLSGLHSYASGDKVITPTFVYYAIGIFAIISLFAYLQFKKHYKK
;
A
#
# COMPACT_ATOMS: atom_id res chain seq x y z
N MET A 1 -24.11 27.13 36.71
CA MET A 1 -24.00 26.29 35.49
C MET A 1 -24.83 25.03 35.72
N ASN A 2 -25.87 24.79 34.93
CA ASN A 2 -26.77 23.64 35.08
C ASN A 2 -25.99 22.32 35.22
N LYS A 3 -26.47 21.40 36.08
CA LYS A 3 -25.84 20.09 36.32
C LYS A 3 -25.51 19.36 35.01
N LEU A 4 -26.41 19.45 34.02
CA LEU A 4 -26.23 18.89 32.68
C LEU A 4 -25.03 19.49 31.93
N LEU A 5 -24.93 20.82 31.83
CA LEU A 5 -23.80 21.50 31.18
C LEU A 5 -22.46 21.20 31.90
N SER A 6 -22.49 21.08 33.23
CA SER A 6 -21.29 20.74 34.01
C SER A 6 -20.74 19.33 33.71
N LEU A 7 -21.64 18.39 33.39
CA LEU A 7 -21.35 17.01 32.99
C LEU A 7 -20.83 16.97 31.56
N ILE A 8 -21.53 17.61 30.62
CA ILE A 8 -21.14 17.68 29.20
C ILE A 8 -19.75 18.31 29.06
N TYR A 9 -19.43 19.34 29.85
CA TYR A 9 -18.10 19.99 29.85
C TYR A 9 -17.06 19.27 30.72
N SER A 10 -17.25 18.01 31.09
CA SER A 10 -16.31 17.29 31.96
C SER A 10 -15.21 16.58 31.16
N THR A 11 -14.02 16.47 31.76
CA THR A 11 -12.91 15.68 31.21
C THR A 11 -13.21 14.18 31.17
N ARG A 12 -14.20 13.71 31.94
CA ARG A 12 -14.70 12.32 31.86
C ARG A 12 -15.43 12.10 30.54
N VAL A 13 -16.30 13.04 30.15
CA VAL A 13 -16.97 13.01 28.85
C VAL A 13 -15.95 13.15 27.72
N THR A 14 -14.98 14.06 27.82
CA THR A 14 -13.90 14.17 26.82
C THR A 14 -13.14 12.85 26.63
N ALA A 15 -12.79 12.18 27.74
CA ALA A 15 -12.11 10.88 27.71
C ALA A 15 -12.97 9.78 27.06
N ALA A 16 -14.26 9.73 27.35
CA ALA A 16 -15.18 8.79 26.72
C ALA A 16 -15.34 9.06 25.22
N LEU A 17 -15.48 10.33 24.83
CA LEU A 17 -15.61 10.74 23.44
C LEU A 17 -14.38 10.36 22.61
N PHE A 18 -13.15 10.54 23.14
CA PHE A 18 -11.93 10.11 22.45
C PHE A 18 -11.96 8.61 22.12
N LEU A 19 -12.40 7.76 23.05
CA LEU A 19 -12.44 6.32 22.85
C LEU A 19 -13.59 5.89 21.95
N ILE A 20 -14.80 6.44 22.14
CA ILE A 20 -15.97 6.09 21.32
C ILE A 20 -15.74 6.50 19.88
N PHE A 21 -15.26 7.72 19.62
CA PHE A 21 -15.02 8.20 18.27
C PHE A 21 -13.92 7.40 17.57
N ALA A 22 -12.82 7.11 18.28
CA ALA A 22 -11.76 6.24 17.77
C ALA A 22 -12.26 4.82 17.44
N LEU A 23 -13.09 4.23 18.31
CA LEU A 23 -13.66 2.90 18.10
C LEU A 23 -14.60 2.89 16.89
N SER A 24 -15.49 3.87 16.78
CA SER A 24 -16.42 4.00 15.65
C SER A 24 -15.67 4.10 14.32
N MET A 25 -14.63 4.94 14.24
CA MET A 25 -13.78 5.04 13.06
C MET A 25 -13.03 3.73 12.77
N GLY A 26 -12.50 3.07 13.80
CA GLY A 26 -11.82 1.78 13.64
C GLY A 26 -12.75 0.73 13.02
N VAL A 27 -13.97 0.59 13.54
CA VAL A 27 -14.99 -0.31 12.99
C VAL A 27 -15.34 0.05 11.55
N ALA A 28 -15.48 1.35 11.23
CA ALA A 28 -15.77 1.80 9.87
C ALA A 28 -14.72 1.34 8.86
N THR A 29 -13.42 1.37 9.22
CA THR A 29 -12.35 0.93 8.31
C THR A 29 -12.39 -0.56 7.99
N PHE A 30 -12.85 -1.41 8.93
CA PHE A 30 -13.05 -2.83 8.66
C PHE A 30 -14.29 -3.08 7.79
N ILE A 31 -15.39 -2.36 8.06
CA ILE A 31 -16.59 -2.40 7.22
C ILE A 31 -16.24 -1.98 5.78
N GLU A 32 -15.42 -0.95 5.62
CA GLU A 32 -14.97 -0.47 4.32
C GLU A 32 -14.15 -1.53 3.56
N ASN A 33 -13.23 -2.21 4.24
CA ASN A 33 -12.45 -3.28 3.62
C ASN A 33 -13.32 -4.47 3.18
N ASP A 34 -14.36 -4.82 3.94
CA ASP A 34 -15.14 -6.04 3.71
C ASP A 34 -16.36 -5.82 2.81
N TYR A 35 -16.99 -4.63 2.88
CA TYR A 35 -18.26 -4.31 2.22
C TYR A 35 -18.22 -3.03 1.36
N GLY A 36 -17.05 -2.41 1.23
CA GLY A 36 -16.81 -1.23 0.40
C GLY A 36 -17.07 0.11 1.11
N THR A 37 -16.47 1.17 0.55
CA THR A 37 -16.52 2.54 1.08
C THR A 37 -17.93 3.09 1.24
N GLU A 38 -18.84 2.80 0.30
CA GLU A 38 -20.22 3.29 0.34
C GLU A 38 -20.99 2.71 1.54
N THR A 39 -20.82 1.42 1.82
CA THR A 39 -21.37 0.74 3.00
C THR A 39 -20.86 1.37 4.31
N ALA A 40 -19.55 1.61 4.43
CA ALA A 40 -18.95 2.25 5.60
C ALA A 40 -19.46 3.68 5.84
N LYS A 41 -19.66 4.45 4.76
CA LYS A 41 -20.27 5.78 4.83
C LYS A 41 -21.72 5.70 5.34
N VAL A 42 -22.56 4.82 4.79
CA VAL A 42 -23.97 4.69 5.23
C VAL A 42 -24.06 4.31 6.71
N LEU A 43 -23.29 3.30 7.14
CA LEU A 43 -23.41 2.74 8.48
C LEU A 43 -22.73 3.57 9.57
N VAL A 44 -21.64 4.28 9.22
CA VAL A 44 -20.82 5.03 10.19
C VAL A 44 -20.61 6.47 9.80
N TYR A 45 -19.81 6.77 8.76
CA TYR A 45 -19.31 8.15 8.54
C TYR A 45 -20.42 9.16 8.26
N ASN A 46 -21.53 8.72 7.68
CA ASN A 46 -22.71 9.54 7.39
C ASN A 46 -23.91 9.21 8.29
N ALA A 47 -23.73 8.36 9.29
CA ALA A 47 -24.79 8.04 10.22
C ALA A 47 -25.04 9.18 11.21
N TRP A 48 -26.31 9.44 11.52
CA TRP A 48 -26.73 10.52 12.43
C TRP A 48 -26.06 10.42 13.82
N TRP A 49 -25.81 9.20 14.31
CA TRP A 49 -25.20 8.98 15.61
C TRP A 49 -23.71 9.34 15.61
N PHE A 50 -23.02 9.17 14.48
CA PHE A 50 -21.62 9.55 14.32
C PHE A 50 -21.50 11.08 14.24
N GLU A 51 -22.41 11.73 13.53
CA GLU A 51 -22.56 13.19 13.53
C GLU A 51 -22.85 13.74 14.93
N ALA A 52 -23.72 13.07 15.69
CA ALA A 52 -24.01 13.44 17.07
C ALA A 52 -22.75 13.39 17.96
N ILE A 53 -21.88 12.38 17.79
CA ILE A 53 -20.60 12.31 18.51
C ILE A 53 -19.73 13.55 18.20
N MET A 54 -19.61 13.93 16.93
CA MET A 54 -18.84 15.11 16.50
C MET A 54 -19.43 16.42 17.06
N ALA A 55 -20.76 16.57 17.05
CA ALA A 55 -21.45 17.72 17.61
C ALA A 55 -21.22 17.82 19.14
N ILE A 56 -21.31 16.70 19.86
CA ILE A 56 -21.02 16.65 21.30
C ILE A 56 -19.55 16.99 21.57
N PHE A 57 -18.62 16.55 20.71
CA PHE A 57 -17.21 16.95 20.77
C PHE A 57 -17.02 18.46 20.65
N ALA A 58 -17.67 19.09 19.66
CA ALA A 58 -17.61 20.53 19.45
C ALA A 58 -18.14 21.29 20.68
N ILE A 59 -19.29 20.86 21.23
CA ILE A 59 -19.88 21.44 22.46
C ILE A 59 -18.94 21.24 23.66
N ASN A 60 -18.32 20.07 23.80
CA ASN A 60 -17.38 19.77 24.89
C ASN A 60 -16.13 20.67 24.81
N PHE A 61 -15.52 20.81 23.63
CA PHE A 61 -14.36 21.68 23.43
C PHE A 61 -14.68 23.14 23.72
N PHE A 62 -15.81 23.63 23.21
CA PHE A 62 -16.26 24.99 23.47
C PHE A 62 -16.51 25.24 24.98
N GLY A 63 -17.20 24.32 25.66
CA GLY A 63 -17.44 24.43 27.10
C GLY A 63 -16.18 24.38 27.96
N ASN A 64 -15.17 23.62 27.53
CA ASN A 64 -13.88 23.53 28.22
C ASN A 64 -13.12 24.86 28.24
N ILE A 65 -13.30 25.73 27.24
CA ILE A 65 -12.72 27.08 27.21
C ILE A 65 -13.13 27.88 28.44
N PHE A 66 -14.42 27.90 28.77
CA PHE A 66 -14.95 28.65 29.90
C PHE A 66 -14.66 27.95 31.24
N LYS A 67 -14.87 26.63 31.31
CA LYS A 67 -14.67 25.85 32.54
C LYS A 67 -13.23 25.93 33.06
N TYR A 68 -12.26 25.86 32.17
CA TYR A 68 -10.83 25.92 32.53
C TYR A 68 -10.24 27.32 32.41
N LYS A 69 -11.06 28.33 32.10
CA LYS A 69 -10.66 29.73 31.91
C LYS A 69 -9.47 29.85 30.95
N LEU A 70 -9.58 29.24 29.78
CA LEU A 70 -8.50 29.20 28.78
C LEU A 70 -8.22 30.59 28.17
N TYR A 71 -9.16 31.53 28.28
CA TYR A 71 -9.02 32.93 27.89
C TYR A 71 -8.00 33.74 28.71
N ARG A 72 -7.43 33.18 29.79
CA ARG A 72 -6.36 33.82 30.54
C ARG A 72 -5.07 33.89 29.72
N LYS A 73 -4.31 34.98 29.86
CA LYS A 73 -3.06 35.21 29.09
C LYS A 73 -2.07 34.06 29.22
N GLU A 74 -1.98 33.40 30.37
CA GLU A 74 -1.05 32.26 30.58
C GLU A 74 -1.48 30.98 29.87
N LYS A 75 -2.74 30.90 29.40
CA LYS A 75 -3.32 29.74 28.71
C LYS A 75 -3.69 30.02 27.26
N LEU A 76 -3.30 31.18 26.73
CA LEU A 76 -3.65 31.62 25.38
C LEU A 76 -3.20 30.61 24.31
N VAL A 77 -2.04 29.99 24.50
CA VAL A 77 -1.56 28.91 23.62
C VAL A 77 -2.51 27.71 23.60
N VAL A 78 -3.00 27.31 24.77
CA VAL A 78 -3.95 26.18 24.90
C VAL A 78 -5.30 26.56 24.31
N LEU A 79 -5.73 27.81 24.45
CA LEU A 79 -6.95 28.33 23.81
C LEU A 79 -6.85 28.25 22.29
N VAL A 80 -5.77 28.77 21.70
CA VAL A 80 -5.54 28.75 20.24
C VAL A 80 -5.61 27.31 19.72
N PHE A 81 -4.95 26.38 20.42
CA PHE A 81 -5.02 24.96 20.10
C PHE A 81 -6.45 24.40 20.14
N HIS A 82 -7.25 24.69 21.16
CA HIS A 82 -8.62 24.15 21.24
C HIS A 82 -9.58 24.82 20.25
N LEU A 83 -9.40 26.12 19.98
CA LEU A 83 -10.21 26.86 19.01
C LEU A 83 -10.00 26.34 17.59
N SER A 84 -8.78 25.88 17.27
CA SER A 84 -8.46 25.29 15.97
C SER A 84 -9.34 24.09 15.61
N PHE A 85 -9.53 23.13 16.53
CA PHE A 85 -10.40 21.97 16.30
C PHE A 85 -11.86 22.35 16.11
N PHE A 86 -12.33 23.39 16.79
CA PHE A 86 -13.68 23.89 16.59
C PHE A 86 -13.85 24.42 15.16
N LEU A 87 -12.91 25.22 14.66
CA LEU A 87 -12.94 25.71 13.27
C LEU A 87 -12.82 24.58 12.25
N ILE A 88 -11.97 23.58 12.50
CA ILE A 88 -11.84 22.40 11.63
C ILE A 88 -13.17 21.63 11.54
N LEU A 89 -13.86 21.43 12.66
CA LEU A 89 -15.16 20.75 12.68
C LEU A 89 -16.24 21.57 11.95
N VAL A 90 -16.26 22.89 12.13
CA VAL A 90 -17.20 23.77 11.41
C VAL A 90 -16.90 23.78 9.90
N GLY A 91 -15.64 23.88 9.51
CA GLY A 91 -15.20 23.80 8.12
C GLY A 91 -15.60 22.47 7.47
N ALA A 92 -15.34 21.35 8.16
CA ALA A 92 -15.77 20.02 7.71
C ALA A 92 -17.30 19.89 7.56
N GLY A 93 -18.07 20.51 8.46
CA GLY A 93 -19.53 20.59 8.33
C GLY A 93 -19.96 21.35 7.08
N ILE A 94 -19.33 22.49 6.80
CA ILE A 94 -19.60 23.29 5.59
C ILE A 94 -19.28 22.49 4.33
N THR A 95 -18.08 21.90 4.24
CA THR A 95 -17.71 21.04 3.10
C THR A 95 -18.74 19.94 2.91
N ARG A 96 -19.12 19.21 3.96
CA ARG A 96 -20.05 18.07 3.86
C ARG A 96 -21.42 18.43 3.27
N TYR A 97 -22.01 19.55 3.67
CA TYR A 97 -23.39 19.90 3.29
C TYR A 97 -23.48 20.87 2.10
N ILE A 98 -22.42 21.63 1.80
CA ILE A 98 -22.43 22.67 0.77
C ILE A 98 -21.58 22.28 -0.45
N SER A 99 -20.53 21.48 -0.28
CA SER A 99 -19.65 21.14 -1.41
C SER A 99 -20.31 20.18 -2.41
N THR A 100 -19.82 20.27 -3.65
CA THR A 100 -20.16 19.35 -4.73
C THR A 100 -18.91 18.73 -5.32
N GLU A 101 -18.92 17.41 -5.49
CA GLU A 101 -17.82 16.64 -6.06
C GLU A 101 -18.30 15.86 -7.28
N GLY A 102 -17.37 15.54 -8.19
CA GLY A 102 -17.67 14.78 -9.39
C GLY A 102 -16.45 14.45 -10.25
N ILE A 103 -16.71 13.98 -11.47
CA ILE A 103 -15.71 13.65 -12.49
C ILE A 103 -16.10 14.23 -13.84
N MET A 104 -15.11 14.71 -14.59
CA MET A 104 -15.25 15.40 -15.86
C MET A 104 -14.36 14.71 -16.89
N PRO A 105 -14.90 13.75 -17.65
CA PRO A 105 -14.19 13.16 -18.77
C PRO A 105 -14.16 14.15 -19.94
N ILE A 106 -12.98 14.34 -20.53
CA ILE A 106 -12.77 15.20 -21.70
C ILE A 106 -11.87 14.45 -22.67
N ARG A 107 -12.34 14.24 -23.90
CA ARG A 107 -11.52 13.69 -24.97
C ARG A 107 -10.56 14.74 -25.51
N GLU A 108 -9.40 14.31 -25.99
CA GLU A 108 -8.43 15.22 -26.57
C GLU A 108 -9.03 16.05 -27.72
N GLY A 109 -8.74 17.35 -27.73
CA GLY A 109 -9.34 18.32 -28.65
C GLY A 109 -10.76 18.76 -28.31
N ALA A 110 -11.48 18.05 -27.44
CA ALA A 110 -12.86 18.35 -27.09
C ALA A 110 -12.96 19.47 -26.04
N VAL A 111 -14.10 20.16 -26.05
CA VAL A 111 -14.49 21.16 -25.05
C VAL A 111 -15.65 20.60 -24.24
N SER A 112 -15.56 20.69 -22.91
CA SER A 112 -16.65 20.33 -22.02
C SER A 112 -16.85 21.42 -20.97
N ASN A 113 -18.10 21.71 -20.65
CA ASN A 113 -18.50 22.49 -19.47
C ASN A 113 -19.35 21.64 -18.51
N VAL A 114 -19.24 20.33 -18.60
CA VAL A 114 -20.12 19.39 -17.92
C VAL A 114 -19.31 18.36 -17.15
N PHE A 115 -19.70 18.10 -15.91
CA PHE A 115 -19.15 17.03 -15.09
C PHE A 115 -20.26 16.17 -14.47
N PHE A 116 -19.91 14.95 -14.06
CA PHE A 116 -20.81 13.95 -13.50
C PHE A 116 -20.65 13.89 -11.97
N SER A 117 -21.77 13.92 -11.25
CA SER A 117 -21.76 13.95 -9.79
C SER A 117 -21.15 12.69 -9.15
N ASP A 118 -20.44 12.88 -8.03
CA ASP A 118 -19.96 11.79 -7.17
C ASP A 118 -21.11 11.04 -6.49
N LYS A 119 -22.15 11.77 -6.09
CA LYS A 119 -23.38 11.21 -5.53
C LYS A 119 -24.20 10.54 -6.63
N SER A 120 -24.75 9.37 -6.33
CA SER A 120 -25.74 8.71 -7.18
C SER A 120 -27.14 9.24 -6.88
N TYR A 121 -27.95 9.40 -7.91
CA TYR A 121 -29.31 9.90 -7.82
C TYR A 121 -30.28 8.87 -8.38
N ILE A 122 -31.44 8.76 -7.72
CA ILE A 122 -32.62 8.14 -8.32
C ILE A 122 -33.42 9.27 -8.96
N SER A 123 -33.54 9.20 -10.28
CA SER A 123 -34.32 10.15 -11.08
C SER A 123 -35.65 9.53 -11.44
N VAL A 124 -36.74 10.24 -11.17
CA VAL A 124 -38.10 9.82 -11.52
C VAL A 124 -38.78 10.94 -12.29
N VAL A 125 -39.13 10.67 -13.55
CA VAL A 125 -39.91 11.56 -14.40
C VAL A 125 -41.26 10.90 -14.68
N VAL A 126 -42.35 11.63 -14.44
CA VAL A 126 -43.73 11.16 -14.66
C VAL A 126 -44.41 12.08 -15.67
N ASN A 127 -45.08 11.52 -16.66
CA ASN A 127 -45.88 12.26 -17.65
C ASN A 127 -47.11 11.45 -18.09
N ASP A 128 -48.10 12.12 -18.68
CA ASP A 128 -49.31 11.49 -19.25
C ASP A 128 -49.34 11.55 -20.79
N GLY A 129 -48.20 11.84 -21.43
CA GLY A 129 -48.09 12.08 -22.88
C GLY A 129 -48.49 13.49 -23.34
N LYS A 130 -49.11 14.32 -22.48
CA LYS A 130 -49.44 15.74 -22.77
C LYS A 130 -48.64 16.70 -21.90
N GLU A 131 -48.50 16.38 -20.62
CA GLU A 131 -47.79 17.18 -19.62
C GLU A 131 -46.83 16.31 -18.81
N GLN A 132 -45.71 16.91 -18.40
CA GLN A 132 -44.68 16.26 -17.60
C GLN A 132 -44.60 16.94 -16.23
N LYS A 133 -44.60 16.14 -15.16
CA LYS A 133 -44.32 16.64 -13.81
C LYS A 133 -42.85 17.08 -13.70
N THR A 134 -42.57 18.05 -12.85
CA THR A 134 -41.18 18.41 -12.49
C THR A 134 -40.40 17.14 -12.10
N PRO A 135 -39.30 16.82 -12.80
CA PRO A 135 -38.46 15.68 -12.48
C PRO A 135 -38.02 15.68 -11.02
N SER A 136 -38.08 14.51 -10.38
CA SER A 136 -37.57 14.31 -9.03
C SER A 136 -36.18 13.68 -9.13
N HIS A 137 -35.18 14.33 -8.54
CA HIS A 137 -33.81 13.82 -8.44
C HIS A 137 -33.42 13.76 -6.97
N LYS A 138 -33.35 12.54 -6.41
CA LYS A 138 -33.01 12.34 -4.99
C LYS A 138 -31.67 11.62 -4.88
N ALA A 139 -30.71 12.29 -4.25
CA ALA A 139 -29.42 11.68 -3.93
C ALA A 139 -29.62 10.52 -2.96
N ILE A 140 -28.94 9.40 -3.21
CA ILE A 140 -29.02 8.22 -2.36
C ILE A 140 -27.63 7.62 -2.16
N LEU A 141 -27.45 7.03 -0.99
CA LEU A 141 -26.29 6.26 -0.61
C LEU A 141 -26.78 4.87 -0.19
N LEU A 142 -26.29 3.82 -0.84
CA LEU A 142 -26.76 2.45 -0.64
C LEU A 142 -25.67 1.60 0.00
N SER A 143 -26.08 0.72 0.91
CA SER A 143 -25.21 -0.19 1.65
C SER A 143 -25.40 -1.62 1.16
N ALA A 144 -24.30 -2.36 1.02
CA ALA A 144 -24.36 -3.80 0.78
C ALA A 144 -24.83 -4.57 2.03
N LEU A 145 -24.73 -3.96 3.21
CA LEU A 145 -25.06 -4.55 4.49
C LEU A 145 -26.21 -3.81 5.18
N GLY A 146 -27.21 -4.55 5.66
CA GLY A 146 -28.43 -3.99 6.26
C GLY A 146 -29.51 -3.67 5.23
N ASN A 147 -30.54 -2.93 5.65
CA ASN A 147 -31.70 -2.62 4.81
C ASN A 147 -31.57 -1.24 4.19
N ASN A 148 -31.62 -1.17 2.87
CA ASN A 148 -31.74 0.08 2.15
C ASN A 148 -33.20 0.50 2.08
N ASN A 149 -33.49 1.76 2.37
CA ASN A 149 -34.84 2.28 2.30
C ASN A 149 -34.87 3.49 1.35
N TYR A 150 -35.66 3.37 0.29
CA TYR A 150 -36.05 4.50 -0.53
C TYR A 150 -37.54 4.45 -0.78
N HIS A 151 -38.19 5.58 -0.50
CA HIS A 151 -39.61 5.79 -0.72
C HIS A 151 -39.83 7.17 -1.32
N TYR A 152 -40.56 7.22 -2.42
CA TYR A 152 -40.99 8.44 -3.09
C TYR A 152 -42.49 8.36 -3.34
N LYS A 153 -43.26 9.12 -2.56
CA LYS A 153 -44.72 9.23 -2.70
C LYS A 153 -45.07 10.61 -3.26
N THR A 154 -45.92 10.67 -4.27
CA THR A 154 -46.32 11.92 -4.90
C THR A 154 -47.71 11.82 -5.55
N ASP A 155 -48.41 12.94 -5.72
CA ASP A 155 -49.66 12.99 -6.49
C ASP A 155 -49.39 13.57 -7.89
N PHE A 156 -49.94 12.96 -8.94
CA PHE A 156 -49.95 13.56 -10.28
C PHE A 156 -51.36 13.53 -10.87
N LYS A 157 -51.98 14.71 -10.94
CA LYS A 157 -53.36 14.90 -11.44
C LYS A 157 -54.41 14.08 -10.66
N GLY A 158 -54.28 14.02 -9.33
CA GLY A 158 -55.22 13.27 -8.48
C GLY A 158 -54.98 11.76 -8.46
N LYS A 159 -53.86 11.28 -9.04
CA LYS A 159 -53.39 9.90 -8.92
C LYS A 159 -52.20 9.83 -7.97
N ASP A 160 -52.37 9.06 -6.91
CA ASP A 160 -51.29 8.70 -5.99
C ASP A 160 -50.28 7.78 -6.71
N VAL A 161 -49.03 8.23 -6.74
CA VAL A 161 -47.86 7.50 -7.24
C VAL A 161 -46.95 7.17 -6.06
N ASP A 162 -46.61 5.90 -5.92
CA ASP A 162 -45.74 5.37 -4.87
C ASP A 162 -44.59 4.56 -5.49
N VAL A 163 -43.34 4.98 -5.24
CA VAL A 163 -42.12 4.30 -5.73
C VAL A 163 -41.31 3.84 -4.52
N LYS A 164 -41.13 2.52 -4.39
CA LYS A 164 -40.39 1.89 -3.28
C LYS A 164 -39.25 1.04 -3.79
N LEU A 165 -38.06 1.21 -3.20
CA LEU A 165 -36.94 0.31 -3.42
C LEU A 165 -37.19 -1.00 -2.67
N THR A 166 -37.17 -2.12 -3.38
CA THR A 166 -37.40 -3.45 -2.82
C THR A 166 -36.11 -4.23 -2.67
N ASN A 167 -35.15 -4.04 -3.58
CA ASN A 167 -33.90 -4.79 -3.59
C ASN A 167 -32.72 -3.97 -4.12
N TYR A 168 -31.52 -4.23 -3.58
CA TYR A 168 -30.27 -3.64 -4.02
C TYR A 168 -29.19 -4.73 -4.12
N ILE A 169 -28.64 -4.90 -5.31
CA ILE A 169 -27.57 -5.84 -5.60
C ILE A 169 -26.35 -5.01 -6.03
N PRO A 170 -25.35 -4.83 -5.14
CA PRO A 170 -24.10 -4.18 -5.50
C PRO A 170 -23.31 -5.02 -6.51
N ASN A 171 -22.49 -4.39 -7.36
CA ASN A 171 -21.64 -5.06 -8.35
C ASN A 171 -22.37 -6.19 -9.10
N ALA A 172 -23.56 -5.87 -9.60
CA ALA A 172 -24.50 -6.80 -10.19
C ALA A 172 -23.87 -7.51 -11.40
N GLN A 173 -23.82 -8.84 -11.32
CA GLN A 173 -23.42 -9.73 -12.41
C GLN A 173 -24.55 -10.73 -12.67
N GLU A 174 -24.80 -11.01 -13.95
CA GLU A 174 -25.72 -12.06 -14.36
C GLU A 174 -24.98 -13.40 -14.40
N VAL A 175 -25.45 -14.34 -13.59
CA VAL A 175 -24.90 -15.69 -13.52
C VAL A 175 -26.00 -16.67 -13.91
N PHE A 176 -25.67 -17.59 -14.80
CA PHE A 176 -26.56 -18.66 -15.18
C PHE A 176 -26.67 -19.69 -14.05
N GLU A 177 -27.88 -19.92 -13.55
CA GLU A 177 -28.17 -20.94 -12.55
C GLU A 177 -29.06 -22.02 -13.18
N ALA A 178 -28.62 -23.28 -13.11
CA ALA A 178 -29.39 -24.41 -13.60
C ALA A 178 -30.62 -24.65 -12.70
N ASN A 179 -31.81 -24.75 -13.30
CA ASN A 179 -33.08 -24.95 -12.62
C ASN A 179 -34.02 -25.74 -13.53
N GLU A 180 -34.63 -26.81 -13.02
CA GLU A 180 -35.52 -27.71 -13.77
C GLU A 180 -36.78 -27.04 -14.34
N ALA A 181 -37.23 -25.94 -13.72
CA ALA A 181 -38.36 -25.12 -14.17
C ALA A 181 -37.97 -24.02 -15.18
N GLY A 182 -36.67 -23.87 -15.47
CA GLY A 182 -36.13 -22.82 -16.33
C GLY A 182 -36.24 -23.10 -17.83
N GLU A 183 -35.86 -22.10 -18.61
CA GLU A 183 -35.76 -22.16 -20.07
C GLU A 183 -34.55 -23.01 -20.48
N LYS A 184 -34.56 -23.57 -21.70
CA LYS A 184 -33.40 -24.34 -22.20
C LYS A 184 -32.32 -23.40 -22.74
N TYR A 185 -31.07 -23.66 -22.35
CA TYR A 185 -29.89 -22.95 -22.81
C TYR A 185 -28.81 -23.91 -23.27
N LEU A 186 -28.09 -23.54 -24.32
CA LEU A 186 -26.90 -24.24 -24.79
C LEU A 186 -25.65 -23.56 -24.21
N LYS A 187 -24.85 -24.33 -23.47
CA LYS A 187 -23.53 -23.85 -23.03
C LYS A 187 -22.55 -23.92 -24.19
N PHE A 188 -22.08 -22.77 -24.64
CA PHE A 188 -21.14 -22.61 -25.74
C PHE A 188 -19.86 -21.98 -25.19
N VAL A 189 -18.73 -22.66 -25.31
CA VAL A 189 -17.45 -22.22 -24.74
C VAL A 189 -16.49 -21.92 -25.87
N GLU A 190 -15.93 -20.71 -25.91
CA GLU A 190 -15.00 -20.28 -26.94
C GLU A 190 -13.65 -19.87 -26.35
N SER A 191 -12.62 -19.90 -27.20
CA SER A 191 -11.28 -19.42 -26.87
C SER A 191 -10.87 -18.28 -27.80
N GLY A 192 -10.89 -17.06 -27.29
CA GLY A 192 -10.57 -15.80 -27.97
C GLY A 192 -9.81 -14.86 -27.03
N GLU A 193 -9.03 -13.91 -27.59
CA GLU A 193 -8.26 -12.89 -26.83
C GLU A 193 -7.36 -13.42 -25.68
N GLY A 194 -6.89 -14.67 -25.79
CA GLY A 194 -6.00 -15.29 -24.78
C GLY A 194 -6.73 -15.85 -23.55
N GLY A 195 -8.07 -15.96 -23.60
CA GLY A 195 -8.90 -16.49 -22.51
C GLY A 195 -9.96 -17.50 -22.96
N ARG A 196 -10.66 -18.07 -21.98
CA ARG A 196 -11.84 -18.94 -22.17
C ARG A 196 -13.09 -18.16 -21.80
N HIS A 197 -14.07 -18.11 -22.70
CA HIS A 197 -15.36 -17.45 -22.47
C HIS A 197 -16.51 -18.45 -22.53
N ASP A 198 -17.40 -18.40 -21.53
CA ASP A 198 -18.57 -19.28 -21.42
C ASP A 198 -19.84 -18.48 -21.78
N HIS A 199 -20.55 -18.90 -22.82
CA HIS A 199 -21.84 -18.36 -23.28
C HIS A 199 -22.98 -19.33 -22.97
N TYR A 200 -24.17 -18.81 -22.68
CA TYR A 200 -25.39 -19.62 -22.54
C TYR A 200 -26.47 -19.08 -23.47
N ILE A 201 -26.61 -19.72 -24.63
CA ILE A 201 -27.51 -19.28 -25.71
C ILE A 201 -28.91 -19.83 -25.43
N LYS A 202 -29.91 -18.95 -25.29
CA LYS A 202 -31.30 -19.35 -25.04
C LYS A 202 -31.89 -20.08 -26.26
N LYS A 203 -32.71 -21.11 -26.02
CA LYS A 203 -33.48 -21.78 -27.08
C LYS A 203 -34.33 -20.77 -27.86
N GLY A 204 -34.21 -20.80 -29.19
CA GLY A 204 -34.88 -19.88 -30.12
C GLY A 204 -34.21 -18.52 -30.25
N ALA A 205 -33.03 -18.32 -29.68
CA ALA A 205 -32.25 -17.09 -29.77
C ALA A 205 -30.92 -17.31 -30.51
N THR A 206 -30.32 -16.21 -30.94
CA THR A 206 -29.02 -16.15 -31.58
C THR A 206 -28.17 -15.12 -30.85
N GLU A 207 -26.89 -15.42 -30.66
CA GLU A 207 -25.90 -14.56 -30.01
C GLU A 207 -24.74 -14.32 -30.98
N GLU A 208 -24.15 -13.13 -30.97
CA GLU A 208 -22.98 -12.80 -31.78
C GLU A 208 -21.70 -13.07 -30.95
N VAL A 209 -20.82 -13.93 -31.47
CA VAL A 209 -19.56 -14.33 -30.83
C VAL A 209 -18.43 -14.08 -31.82
N HIS A 210 -17.57 -13.10 -31.53
CA HIS A 210 -16.43 -12.69 -32.40
C HIS A 210 -16.83 -12.45 -33.87
N GLY A 211 -17.97 -11.79 -34.10
CA GLY A 211 -18.49 -11.51 -35.45
C GLY A 211 -19.16 -12.70 -36.14
N VAL A 212 -19.32 -13.84 -35.46
CA VAL A 212 -20.05 -15.02 -35.94
C VAL A 212 -21.35 -15.19 -35.16
N LEU A 213 -22.47 -15.32 -35.87
CA LEU A 213 -23.76 -15.56 -35.23
C LEU A 213 -23.92 -17.04 -34.86
N VAL A 214 -24.16 -17.31 -33.59
CA VAL A 214 -24.36 -18.65 -33.03
C VAL A 214 -25.78 -18.78 -32.50
N GLY A 215 -26.54 -19.75 -33.00
CA GLY A 215 -27.94 -19.99 -32.65
C GLY A 215 -28.15 -21.29 -31.88
N PHE A 216 -29.22 -21.36 -31.08
CA PHE A 216 -29.69 -22.61 -30.49
C PHE A 216 -31.18 -22.81 -30.77
N ASP A 217 -31.53 -23.83 -31.56
CA ASP A 217 -32.87 -24.03 -32.15
C ASP A 217 -33.42 -22.73 -32.76
N SER A 218 -32.56 -21.97 -33.44
CA SER A 218 -32.88 -20.64 -33.99
C SER A 218 -32.61 -20.63 -35.49
N PRO A 219 -33.63 -20.84 -36.34
CA PRO A 219 -33.48 -20.93 -37.79
C PRO A 219 -33.29 -19.53 -38.41
N THR A 220 -32.22 -18.84 -38.03
CA THR A 220 -31.79 -17.56 -38.60
C THR A 220 -30.83 -17.82 -39.77
N PRO A 221 -30.95 -17.08 -40.89
CA PRO A 221 -29.96 -17.18 -41.97
C PRO A 221 -28.57 -16.73 -41.51
N ASN A 222 -27.52 -17.34 -42.07
CA ASN A 222 -26.12 -16.97 -41.82
C ASN A 222 -25.62 -17.19 -40.37
N THR A 223 -26.13 -18.21 -39.67
CA THR A 223 -25.72 -18.59 -38.31
C THR A 223 -25.17 -20.02 -38.22
N ILE A 224 -24.31 -20.28 -37.22
CA ILE A 224 -24.00 -21.63 -36.75
C ILE A 224 -25.09 -22.03 -35.78
N ASP A 225 -26.05 -22.86 -36.21
CA ASP A 225 -27.20 -23.24 -35.41
C ASP A 225 -27.06 -24.65 -34.84
N PHE A 226 -27.33 -24.78 -33.55
CA PHE A 226 -27.38 -26.06 -32.85
C PHE A 226 -28.84 -26.51 -32.73
N VAL A 227 -29.17 -27.63 -33.37
CA VAL A 227 -30.55 -28.10 -33.48
C VAL A 227 -30.75 -29.35 -32.63
N THR A 228 -31.74 -29.30 -31.74
CA THR A 228 -32.13 -30.44 -30.92
C THR A 228 -33.03 -31.38 -31.72
N THR A 229 -32.59 -32.62 -31.93
CA THR A 229 -33.38 -33.68 -32.59
C THR A 229 -33.67 -34.85 -31.65
N THR A 230 -34.56 -35.77 -32.03
CA THR A 230 -34.87 -36.98 -31.25
C THR A 230 -33.67 -37.92 -31.09
N SER A 231 -32.65 -37.80 -31.95
CA SER A 231 -31.40 -38.59 -31.92
C SER A 231 -30.22 -37.88 -31.25
N GLY A 232 -30.40 -36.65 -30.74
CA GLY A 232 -29.32 -35.86 -30.11
C GLY A 232 -29.20 -34.43 -30.65
N LEU A 233 -28.13 -33.75 -30.24
CA LEU A 233 -27.79 -32.41 -30.74
C LEU A 233 -27.12 -32.52 -32.12
N LYS A 234 -27.57 -31.71 -33.07
CA LYS A 234 -27.00 -31.59 -34.42
C LYS A 234 -26.49 -30.17 -34.65
N ILE A 235 -25.59 -30.00 -35.60
CA ILE A 235 -25.06 -28.70 -36.01
C ILE A 235 -25.41 -28.44 -37.48
N LYS A 236 -25.79 -27.20 -37.77
CA LYS A 236 -25.89 -26.66 -39.12
C LYS A 236 -25.02 -25.41 -39.19
N SER A 237 -24.03 -25.44 -40.09
CA SER A 237 -23.04 -24.38 -40.23
C SER A 237 -23.14 -23.70 -41.60
N VAL A 238 -22.79 -22.41 -41.65
CA VAL A 238 -22.72 -21.59 -42.87
C VAL A 238 -21.34 -21.59 -43.53
N ALA A 239 -20.37 -22.25 -42.90
CA ALA A 239 -19.02 -22.46 -43.41
C ALA A 239 -18.57 -23.91 -43.17
N ASP A 240 -17.63 -24.37 -43.98
CA ASP A 240 -16.94 -25.63 -43.69
C ASP A 240 -16.09 -25.49 -42.43
N GLY A 241 -15.89 -26.60 -41.74
CA GLY A 241 -15.11 -26.64 -40.51
C GLY A 241 -14.62 -28.03 -40.17
N THR A 242 -13.95 -28.13 -39.03
CA THR A 242 -13.44 -29.40 -38.50
C THR A 242 -13.75 -29.52 -37.02
N PHE A 243 -13.72 -30.74 -36.51
CA PHE A 243 -13.73 -30.98 -35.08
C PHE A 243 -12.75 -32.07 -34.68
N PHE A 244 -12.17 -31.93 -33.51
CA PHE A 244 -11.23 -32.88 -32.94
C PHE A 244 -11.70 -33.36 -31.57
N ARG A 245 -11.88 -34.67 -31.42
CA ARG A 245 -12.26 -35.32 -30.18
C ARG A 245 -11.04 -35.93 -29.50
N MET A 246 -10.63 -35.34 -28.39
CA MET A 246 -9.41 -35.78 -27.67
C MET A 246 -9.49 -37.21 -27.12
N ALA A 247 -10.70 -37.68 -26.75
CA ALA A 247 -10.89 -38.98 -26.08
C ALA A 247 -10.38 -40.18 -26.91
N ASP A 248 -10.55 -40.11 -28.23
CA ASP A 248 -10.16 -41.16 -29.18
C ASP A 248 -9.29 -40.65 -30.33
N LYS A 249 -8.85 -39.39 -30.27
CA LYS A 249 -8.08 -38.68 -31.32
C LYS A 249 -8.78 -38.71 -32.69
N PHE A 250 -10.11 -38.75 -32.68
CA PHE A 250 -10.89 -38.71 -33.91
C PHE A 250 -11.00 -37.29 -34.45
N GLU A 251 -10.69 -37.11 -35.73
CA GLU A 251 -10.87 -35.86 -36.45
C GLU A 251 -12.00 -36.02 -37.46
N GLY A 252 -12.95 -35.09 -37.45
CA GLY A 252 -14.08 -35.08 -38.36
C GLY A 252 -14.25 -33.72 -39.04
N THR A 253 -15.03 -33.70 -40.11
CA THR A 253 -15.33 -32.50 -40.90
C THR A 253 -16.77 -32.06 -40.69
N ILE A 254 -17.01 -30.75 -40.77
CA ILE A 254 -18.33 -30.12 -40.74
C ILE A 254 -18.54 -29.51 -42.12
N VAL A 255 -19.48 -30.06 -42.87
CA VAL A 255 -19.83 -29.57 -44.22
C VAL A 255 -20.80 -28.40 -44.13
N LYS A 256 -20.54 -27.35 -44.91
CA LYS A 256 -21.42 -26.19 -45.05
C LYS A 256 -22.86 -26.58 -45.47
N ASP A 257 -23.84 -25.87 -44.91
CA ASP A 257 -25.28 -25.96 -45.20
C ASP A 257 -25.92 -27.35 -44.98
N SER A 258 -25.18 -28.28 -44.37
CA SER A 258 -25.63 -29.64 -44.08
C SER A 258 -25.86 -29.84 -42.58
N LEU A 259 -26.98 -30.50 -42.23
CA LEU A 259 -27.30 -30.84 -40.85
C LEU A 259 -26.56 -32.13 -40.44
N GLN A 260 -25.62 -32.03 -39.51
CA GLN A 260 -24.71 -33.12 -39.12
C GLN A 260 -24.81 -33.42 -37.62
N ASP A 261 -24.50 -34.65 -37.21
CA ASP A 261 -24.45 -35.01 -35.80
C ASP A 261 -23.33 -34.23 -35.09
N PHE A 262 -23.63 -33.66 -33.93
CA PHE A 262 -22.69 -32.83 -33.20
C PHE A 262 -21.96 -33.62 -32.11
N SER A 263 -20.65 -33.41 -32.00
CA SER A 263 -19.81 -34.11 -31.01
C SER A 263 -19.61 -33.25 -29.76
N LEU A 264 -20.24 -33.60 -28.64
CA LEU A 264 -19.97 -32.92 -27.37
C LEU A 264 -18.51 -33.13 -26.94
N LEU A 265 -17.95 -32.19 -26.17
CA LEU A 265 -16.58 -32.27 -25.61
C LEU A 265 -15.46 -32.35 -26.68
N ALA A 266 -15.76 -32.08 -27.95
CA ALA A 266 -14.78 -31.91 -29.02
C ALA A 266 -14.52 -30.41 -29.27
N VAL A 267 -13.30 -30.09 -29.71
CA VAL A 267 -12.94 -28.74 -30.16
C VAL A 267 -13.34 -28.61 -31.61
N HIS A 268 -14.22 -27.66 -31.91
CA HIS A 268 -14.71 -27.38 -33.26
C HIS A 268 -14.06 -26.10 -33.76
N SER A 269 -13.73 -26.06 -35.05
CA SER A 269 -13.27 -24.86 -35.73
C SER A 269 -14.14 -24.62 -36.94
N VAL A 270 -14.92 -23.54 -36.92
CA VAL A 270 -15.88 -23.19 -37.97
C VAL A 270 -15.84 -21.68 -38.19
N ALA A 271 -15.72 -21.23 -39.44
CA ALA A 271 -15.69 -19.80 -39.77
C ALA A 271 -14.64 -18.97 -38.99
N GLY A 272 -13.51 -19.59 -38.61
CA GLY A 272 -12.46 -18.96 -37.81
C GLY A 272 -12.70 -18.96 -36.29
N LEU A 273 -13.88 -19.38 -35.84
CA LEU A 273 -14.24 -19.51 -34.42
C LEU A 273 -13.86 -20.90 -33.90
N GLN A 274 -13.08 -20.96 -32.81
CA GLN A 274 -12.78 -22.19 -32.08
C GLN A 274 -13.64 -22.31 -30.82
N PHE A 275 -14.39 -23.41 -30.71
CA PHE A 275 -15.35 -23.58 -29.61
C PHE A 275 -15.56 -25.04 -29.19
N VAL A 276 -16.11 -25.20 -27.99
CA VAL A 276 -16.53 -26.46 -27.38
C VAL A 276 -17.93 -26.29 -26.81
N VAL A 277 -18.82 -27.24 -27.09
CA VAL A 277 -20.07 -27.39 -26.35
C VAL A 277 -19.88 -28.58 -25.40
N PRO A 278 -19.71 -28.34 -24.09
CA PRO A 278 -19.25 -29.38 -23.17
C PRO A 278 -20.35 -30.36 -22.77
N GLN A 279 -21.63 -30.02 -22.96
CA GLN A 279 -22.75 -30.81 -22.48
C GLN A 279 -24.04 -30.50 -23.24
N MET A 280 -25.03 -31.37 -23.08
CA MET A 280 -26.38 -31.16 -23.62
C MET A 280 -27.03 -29.90 -23.03
N PRO A 281 -28.00 -29.29 -23.74
CA PRO A 281 -28.70 -28.10 -23.28
C PRO A 281 -29.27 -28.26 -21.86
N LEU A 282 -28.97 -27.29 -21.01
CA LEU A 282 -29.42 -27.24 -19.62
C LEU A 282 -30.72 -26.45 -19.52
N ARG A 283 -31.55 -26.77 -18.52
CA ARG A 283 -32.59 -25.86 -18.08
C ARG A 283 -32.07 -24.92 -17.00
N GLY A 284 -32.41 -23.65 -17.09
CA GLY A 284 -31.99 -22.67 -16.10
C GLY A 284 -32.52 -21.27 -16.38
N SER A 285 -31.99 -20.32 -15.62
CA SER A 285 -32.30 -18.90 -15.75
C SER A 285 -31.11 -18.06 -15.31
N TYR A 286 -30.95 -16.90 -15.92
CA TYR A 286 -30.01 -15.91 -15.41
C TYR A 286 -30.54 -15.29 -14.12
N LYS A 287 -29.70 -15.30 -13.09
CA LYS A 287 -29.95 -14.62 -11.83
C LYS A 287 -28.89 -13.54 -11.64
N THR A 288 -29.32 -12.35 -11.26
CA THR A 288 -28.40 -11.30 -10.87
C THR A 288 -27.91 -11.57 -9.45
N ILE A 289 -26.60 -11.70 -9.28
CA ILE A 289 -25.95 -11.82 -7.97
C ILE A 289 -24.96 -10.67 -7.76
N SER A 290 -24.56 -10.47 -6.51
CA SER A 290 -23.47 -9.54 -6.19
C SER A 290 -22.14 -10.19 -6.57
N GLY A 291 -21.45 -9.62 -7.56
CA GLY A 291 -20.11 -10.00 -7.97
C GLY A 291 -19.02 -9.20 -7.28
N THR A 292 -17.79 -9.35 -7.77
CA THR A 292 -16.65 -8.51 -7.38
C THR A 292 -16.61 -7.24 -8.21
N LYS A 293 -15.96 -6.19 -7.68
CA LYS A 293 -15.81 -4.91 -8.40
C LYS A 293 -15.03 -5.05 -9.72
N GLU A 294 -14.12 -6.01 -9.79
CA GLU A 294 -13.33 -6.33 -11.00
C GLU A 294 -14.19 -6.91 -12.13
N GLN A 295 -15.33 -7.54 -11.81
CA GLN A 295 -16.23 -8.17 -12.78
C GLN A 295 -17.34 -7.23 -13.27
N SER A 296 -17.82 -6.32 -12.42
CA SER A 296 -18.85 -5.34 -12.76
C SER A 296 -18.86 -4.20 -11.76
N ASP A 297 -18.74 -2.97 -12.26
CA ASP A 297 -18.89 -1.75 -11.45
C ASP A 297 -20.36 -1.32 -11.29
N LEU A 298 -21.29 -1.91 -12.05
CA LEU A 298 -22.72 -1.54 -12.06
C LEU A 298 -23.47 -2.24 -10.93
N ALA A 299 -24.29 -1.52 -10.18
CA ALA A 299 -25.26 -2.10 -9.28
C ALA A 299 -26.64 -2.25 -9.96
N GLN A 300 -27.46 -3.16 -9.45
CA GLN A 300 -28.86 -3.32 -9.86
C GLN A 300 -29.79 -2.99 -8.69
N LEU A 301 -30.76 -2.14 -8.94
CA LEU A 301 -31.82 -1.76 -8.00
C LEU A 301 -33.16 -2.25 -8.55
N GLU A 302 -33.99 -2.79 -7.67
CA GLU A 302 -35.37 -3.19 -8.00
C GLU A 302 -36.35 -2.28 -7.25
N PHE A 303 -37.35 -1.77 -7.96
CA PHE A 303 -38.37 -0.89 -7.40
C PHE A 303 -39.77 -1.40 -7.72
N ASP A 304 -40.68 -1.24 -6.77
CA ASP A 304 -42.12 -1.35 -7.02
C ASP A 304 -42.68 0.06 -7.24
N VAL A 305 -43.36 0.24 -8.38
CA VAL A 305 -44.01 1.48 -8.78
C VAL A 305 -45.51 1.25 -8.82
N THR A 306 -46.23 1.87 -7.88
CA THR A 306 -47.68 1.75 -7.71
C THR A 306 -48.37 3.04 -8.13
N VAL A 307 -49.41 2.93 -8.96
CA VAL A 307 -50.30 4.04 -9.35
C VAL A 307 -51.75 3.59 -9.12
N GLY A 308 -52.39 4.12 -8.09
CA GLY A 308 -53.69 3.60 -7.64
C GLY A 308 -53.58 2.15 -7.16
N GLU A 309 -54.26 1.20 -7.83
CA GLU A 309 -54.21 -0.23 -7.50
C GLU A 309 -53.19 -1.02 -8.35
N GLU A 310 -52.64 -0.43 -9.41
CA GLU A 310 -51.69 -1.10 -10.30
C GLU A 310 -50.25 -0.96 -9.78
N THR A 311 -49.52 -2.07 -9.64
CA THR A 311 -48.11 -2.08 -9.24
C THR A 311 -47.26 -2.78 -10.30
N LYS A 312 -46.10 -2.20 -10.62
CA LYS A 312 -45.12 -2.78 -11.54
C LYS A 312 -43.72 -2.75 -10.94
N THR A 313 -43.04 -3.89 -10.98
CA THR A 313 -41.64 -3.99 -10.57
C THR A 313 -40.71 -3.61 -11.73
N ILE A 314 -39.75 -2.74 -11.47
CA ILE A 314 -38.76 -2.27 -12.45
C ILE A 314 -37.35 -2.50 -11.94
N LYS A 315 -36.43 -2.76 -12.86
CA LYS A 315 -35.00 -2.95 -12.56
C LYS A 315 -34.20 -1.83 -13.19
N LEU A 316 -33.36 -1.18 -12.41
CA LEU A 316 -32.42 -0.14 -12.87
C LEU A 316 -31.00 -0.64 -12.65
N LYS A 317 -30.16 -0.52 -13.68
CA LYS A 317 -28.71 -0.69 -13.55
C LYS A 317 -28.06 0.69 -13.47
N GLY A 318 -27.00 0.82 -12.68
CA GLY A 318 -26.29 2.09 -12.54
C GLY A 318 -25.18 2.04 -11.51
N ALA A 319 -24.30 3.03 -11.53
CA ALA A 319 -23.19 3.14 -10.61
C ALA A 319 -22.83 4.59 -10.34
N LYS A 320 -21.89 4.77 -9.42
CA LYS A 320 -21.17 6.02 -9.22
C LYS A 320 -20.49 6.44 -10.54
N PHE A 321 -20.55 7.72 -10.88
CA PHE A 321 -20.05 8.30 -12.15
C PHE A 321 -20.67 7.77 -13.45
N ALA A 322 -21.45 6.68 -13.41
CA ALA A 322 -22.10 6.12 -14.59
C ALA A 322 -23.41 6.86 -14.90
N ILE A 323 -23.59 7.19 -16.19
CA ILE A 323 -24.87 7.65 -16.74
C ILE A 323 -25.46 6.50 -17.56
N GLN A 324 -26.59 6.00 -17.10
CA GLN A 324 -27.35 4.95 -17.80
C GLN A 324 -28.58 5.53 -18.47
N GLN A 325 -28.96 4.96 -19.61
CA GLN A 325 -30.18 5.34 -20.29
C GLN A 325 -31.39 5.09 -19.37
N PRO A 326 -32.31 6.06 -19.22
CA PRO A 326 -33.47 5.86 -18.36
C PRO A 326 -34.36 4.72 -18.83
N THR A 327 -34.74 3.83 -17.93
CA THR A 327 -35.75 2.81 -18.16
C THR A 327 -37.12 3.47 -18.31
N GLN A 328 -37.75 3.28 -19.46
CA GLN A 328 -39.08 3.81 -19.75
C GLN A 328 -40.14 2.73 -19.59
N PHE A 329 -41.25 3.06 -18.94
CA PHE A 329 -42.36 2.13 -18.74
C PHE A 329 -43.66 2.88 -18.40
N SER A 330 -44.79 2.19 -18.51
CA SER A 330 -46.11 2.76 -18.17
C SER A 330 -46.81 1.91 -17.09
N VAL A 331 -47.55 2.59 -16.20
CA VAL A 331 -48.40 2.03 -15.11
C VAL A 331 -49.55 3.01 -14.86
N GLY A 332 -50.79 2.52 -14.71
CA GLY A 332 -51.94 3.35 -14.34
C GLY A 332 -52.24 4.51 -15.30
N ASN A 333 -52.04 4.32 -16.60
CA ASN A 333 -52.11 5.35 -17.65
C ASN A 333 -51.13 6.52 -17.49
N LEU A 334 -50.02 6.33 -16.77
CA LEU A 334 -48.91 7.27 -16.68
C LEU A 334 -47.65 6.64 -17.27
N ASN A 335 -46.80 7.48 -17.88
CA ASN A 335 -45.51 7.12 -18.43
C ASN A 335 -44.40 7.59 -17.48
N PHE A 336 -43.48 6.68 -17.20
CA PHE A 336 -42.36 6.89 -16.31
C PHE A 336 -41.05 6.81 -17.08
N ARG A 337 -40.09 7.66 -16.71
CA ARG A 337 -38.67 7.48 -17.02
C ARG A 337 -37.89 7.48 -15.72
N MET A 338 -37.24 6.36 -15.42
CA MET A 338 -36.46 6.20 -14.20
C MET A 338 -35.02 5.84 -14.50
N SER A 339 -34.08 6.43 -13.78
CA SER A 339 -32.66 6.09 -13.86
C SER A 339 -31.99 6.13 -12.49
N TYR A 340 -30.91 5.37 -12.37
CA TYR A 340 -30.02 5.37 -11.21
C TYR A 340 -28.59 5.60 -11.71
N GLY A 341 -27.89 6.57 -11.14
CA GLY A 341 -26.51 6.88 -11.52
C GLY A 341 -26.11 8.32 -11.22
N ALA A 342 -25.01 8.77 -11.82
CA ALA A 342 -24.56 10.14 -11.68
C ALA A 342 -25.49 11.14 -12.40
N MET A 343 -25.60 12.34 -11.85
CA MET A 343 -26.24 13.49 -12.50
C MET A 343 -25.23 14.31 -13.27
N GLN A 344 -25.68 14.83 -14.40
CA GLN A 344 -24.95 15.76 -15.23
C GLN A 344 -25.07 17.19 -14.65
N MET A 345 -23.95 17.79 -14.26
CA MET A 345 -23.87 19.14 -13.70
C MET A 345 -23.09 20.07 -14.65
N GLN A 346 -23.55 21.32 -14.77
CA GLN A 346 -22.92 22.33 -15.64
C GLN A 346 -22.00 23.27 -14.85
N LEU A 347 -20.86 23.60 -15.45
CA LEU A 347 -19.91 24.60 -14.99
C LEU A 347 -20.24 25.98 -15.57
N PRO A 348 -19.90 27.07 -14.88
CA PRO A 348 -20.04 28.43 -15.39
C PRO A 348 -18.98 28.82 -16.44
N PHE A 349 -18.09 27.90 -16.82
CA PHE A 349 -17.04 28.06 -17.83
C PHE A 349 -16.78 26.70 -18.50
N SER A 350 -16.02 26.70 -19.60
CA SER A 350 -15.66 25.50 -20.34
C SER A 350 -14.18 25.18 -20.17
N ILE A 351 -13.84 23.90 -20.25
CA ILE A 351 -12.47 23.40 -20.30
C ILE A 351 -12.28 22.66 -21.62
N LYS A 352 -11.25 23.03 -22.37
CA LYS A 352 -10.80 22.30 -23.56
C LYS A 352 -9.58 21.46 -23.18
N LEU A 353 -9.58 20.17 -23.51
CA LEU A 353 -8.34 19.36 -23.48
C LEU A 353 -7.57 19.63 -24.78
N LYS A 354 -6.36 20.17 -24.68
CA LYS A 354 -5.46 20.39 -25.81
C LYS A 354 -4.65 19.15 -26.14
N ASP A 355 -4.07 18.54 -25.12
CA ASP A 355 -3.11 17.45 -25.23
C ASP A 355 -3.08 16.68 -23.91
N PHE A 356 -3.08 15.35 -23.98
CA PHE A 356 -2.87 14.48 -22.82
C PHE A 356 -1.45 13.89 -22.91
N GLN A 357 -0.73 13.91 -21.79
CA GLN A 357 0.67 13.51 -21.74
C GLN A 357 0.84 12.40 -20.71
N LEU A 358 1.45 11.29 -21.12
CA LEU A 358 1.84 10.18 -20.26
C LEU A 358 3.35 9.94 -20.36
N ASP A 359 4.08 10.37 -19.34
CA ASP A 359 5.51 10.12 -19.22
C ASP A 359 5.72 8.80 -18.48
N ASN A 360 6.46 7.86 -19.09
CA ASN A 360 6.83 6.59 -18.47
C ASN A 360 8.30 6.58 -18.03
N TYR A 361 8.64 5.70 -17.10
CA TYR A 361 10.03 5.42 -16.77
C TYR A 361 10.79 4.87 -17.99
N PRO A 362 12.09 5.20 -18.16
CA PRO A 362 12.88 4.74 -19.30
C PRO A 362 12.78 3.23 -19.53
N GLY A 363 12.48 2.80 -20.75
CA GLY A 363 12.35 1.37 -21.09
C GLY A 363 11.25 0.60 -20.35
N SER A 364 10.28 1.28 -19.73
CA SER A 364 9.16 0.68 -18.98
C SER A 364 7.81 1.23 -19.40
N ASN A 365 6.74 0.49 -19.11
CA ASN A 365 5.34 0.97 -19.20
C ASN A 365 4.83 1.54 -17.87
N SER A 366 5.70 1.66 -16.87
CA SER A 366 5.36 2.25 -15.59
C SER A 366 5.28 3.77 -15.73
N ALA A 367 4.11 4.34 -15.45
CA ALA A 367 3.90 5.78 -15.47
C ALA A 367 4.81 6.48 -14.44
N MET A 368 5.59 7.46 -14.90
CA MET A 368 6.37 8.40 -14.09
C MET A 368 5.55 9.64 -13.77
N SER A 369 4.79 10.13 -14.75
CA SER A 369 3.91 11.30 -14.61
C SER A 369 2.82 11.25 -15.66
N PHE A 370 1.70 11.90 -15.40
CA PHE A 370 0.67 12.12 -16.40
C PHE A 370 0.08 13.52 -16.20
N ALA A 371 -0.22 14.19 -17.31
CA ALA A 371 -0.62 15.59 -17.35
C ALA A 371 -1.66 15.84 -18.44
N SER A 372 -2.50 16.86 -18.22
CA SER A 372 -3.44 17.37 -19.21
C SER A 372 -3.16 18.84 -19.46
N GLU A 373 -2.83 19.20 -20.70
CA GLU A 373 -2.79 20.59 -21.14
C GLU A 373 -4.22 21.04 -21.44
N VAL A 374 -4.72 22.03 -20.69
CA VAL A 374 -6.09 22.50 -20.84
C VAL A 374 -6.16 24.00 -21.13
N THR A 375 -7.18 24.40 -21.88
CA THR A 375 -7.57 25.81 -22.00
C THR A 375 -8.87 26.03 -21.24
N VAL A 376 -8.82 26.93 -20.27
CA VAL A 376 -10.02 27.40 -19.56
C VAL A 376 -10.62 28.53 -20.37
N ILE A 377 -11.90 28.40 -20.72
CA ILE A 377 -12.64 29.35 -21.55
C ILE A 377 -13.81 29.87 -20.73
N SER A 378 -13.76 31.15 -20.36
CA SER A 378 -14.84 31.83 -19.66
C SER A 378 -15.19 33.16 -20.37
N PRO A 379 -16.36 33.76 -20.08
CA PRO A 379 -16.72 35.05 -20.66
C PRO A 379 -15.75 36.20 -20.31
N GLU A 380 -15.04 36.09 -19.19
CA GLU A 380 -14.15 37.13 -18.64
C GLU A 380 -12.70 36.96 -19.11
N GLU A 381 -12.22 35.70 -19.14
CA GLU A 381 -10.84 35.38 -19.49
C GLU A 381 -10.71 33.99 -20.14
N THR A 382 -9.68 33.84 -20.96
CA THR A 382 -9.25 32.56 -21.54
C THR A 382 -7.75 32.40 -21.32
N PHE A 383 -7.34 31.28 -20.72
CA PHE A 383 -5.94 31.01 -20.43
C PHE A 383 -5.64 29.51 -20.51
N ASP A 384 -4.37 29.20 -20.72
CA ASP A 384 -3.85 27.84 -20.74
C ASP A 384 -3.33 27.44 -19.36
N PHE A 385 -3.54 26.19 -18.98
CA PHE A 385 -3.08 25.62 -17.72
C PHE A 385 -2.74 24.15 -17.90
N ARG A 386 -1.62 23.72 -17.30
CA ARG A 386 -1.21 22.32 -17.30
C ARG A 386 -1.61 21.64 -15.99
N ILE A 387 -2.58 20.73 -16.03
CA ILE A 387 -3.02 19.97 -14.85
C ILE A 387 -2.17 18.70 -14.74
N PHE A 388 -1.52 18.47 -13.61
CA PHE A 388 -0.77 17.22 -13.36
C PHE A 388 -0.71 16.93 -11.86
N MET A 389 -0.09 15.81 -11.49
CA MET A 389 0.02 15.39 -10.09
C MET A 389 0.72 16.47 -9.23
N ASN A 390 0.07 16.91 -8.14
CA ASN A 390 0.47 18.06 -7.29
C ASN A 390 0.36 19.46 -7.94
N ASN A 391 -0.27 19.59 -9.12
CA ASN A 391 -0.59 20.89 -9.73
C ASN A 391 -2.02 20.91 -10.27
N ILE A 392 -2.93 21.40 -9.43
CA ILE A 392 -4.37 21.43 -9.72
C ILE A 392 -4.79 22.78 -10.28
N LEU A 393 -5.75 22.76 -11.20
CA LEU A 393 -6.42 23.97 -11.65
C LEU A 393 -7.43 24.41 -10.57
N ASN A 394 -7.33 25.65 -10.09
CA ASN A 394 -8.29 26.25 -9.17
C ASN A 394 -8.88 27.51 -9.80
N TYR A 395 -10.16 27.46 -10.18
CA TYR A 395 -10.84 28.57 -10.87
C TYR A 395 -12.29 28.70 -10.39
N LYS A 396 -12.70 29.92 -10.02
CA LYS A 396 -14.05 30.26 -9.49
C LYS A 396 -14.54 29.32 -8.36
N GLY A 397 -13.62 28.84 -7.52
CA GLY A 397 -13.92 27.92 -6.42
C GLY A 397 -13.98 26.43 -6.81
N TYR A 398 -13.85 26.11 -8.10
CA TYR A 398 -13.75 24.75 -8.62
C TYR A 398 -12.28 24.34 -8.71
N LYS A 399 -11.97 23.17 -8.17
CA LYS A 399 -10.67 22.52 -8.26
C LYS A 399 -10.77 21.34 -9.22
N PHE A 400 -9.85 21.27 -10.17
CA PHE A 400 -9.73 20.16 -11.12
C PHE A 400 -8.39 19.49 -10.93
N PHE A 401 -8.40 18.17 -10.79
CA PHE A 401 -7.19 17.37 -10.75
C PHE A 401 -7.31 16.15 -11.65
N GLN A 402 -6.18 15.70 -12.14
CA GLN A 402 -6.08 14.52 -12.98
C GLN A 402 -6.27 13.25 -12.15
N SER A 403 -7.45 12.63 -12.19
CA SER A 403 -7.76 11.46 -11.37
C SER A 403 -7.46 10.13 -12.06
N SER A 404 -7.74 10.06 -13.36
CA SER A 404 -7.57 8.87 -14.19
C SER A 404 -7.53 9.26 -15.67
N TYR A 405 -7.30 8.30 -16.55
CA TYR A 405 -7.32 8.51 -17.98
C TYR A 405 -7.83 7.25 -18.66
N ASN A 406 -8.27 7.38 -19.90
CA ASN A 406 -8.62 6.27 -20.76
C ASN A 406 -7.95 6.47 -22.11
N ILE A 407 -7.01 5.58 -22.45
CA ILE A 407 -6.29 5.59 -23.72
C ILE A 407 -6.80 4.41 -24.53
N THR A 408 -7.36 4.70 -25.70
CA THR A 408 -7.80 3.70 -26.67
C THR A 408 -7.09 3.95 -28.00
N PRO A 409 -7.05 2.97 -28.92
CA PRO A 409 -6.49 3.21 -30.26
C PRO A 409 -7.19 4.33 -31.04
N GLU A 410 -8.41 4.68 -30.66
CA GLU A 410 -9.26 5.67 -31.34
C GLU A 410 -9.16 7.08 -30.73
N TYR A 411 -8.95 7.18 -29.42
CA TYR A 411 -8.89 8.46 -28.71
C TYR A 411 -8.18 8.35 -27.37
N GLU A 412 -7.59 9.47 -26.96
CA GLU A 412 -7.11 9.72 -25.60
C GLU A 412 -8.15 10.57 -24.84
N GLU A 413 -8.41 10.19 -23.59
CA GLU A 413 -9.38 10.86 -22.73
C GLU A 413 -8.80 11.08 -21.35
N THR A 414 -8.91 12.33 -20.89
CA THR A 414 -8.59 12.71 -19.52
C THR A 414 -9.82 12.62 -18.64
N HIS A 415 -9.67 12.10 -17.41
CA HIS A 415 -10.70 12.22 -16.39
C HIS A 415 -10.22 13.20 -15.31
N LEU A 416 -10.86 14.37 -15.28
CA LEU A 416 -10.61 15.39 -14.27
C LEU A 416 -11.62 15.24 -13.14
N SER A 417 -11.18 14.99 -11.93
CA SER A 417 -12.08 15.08 -10.79
C SER A 417 -12.29 16.54 -10.39
N VAL A 418 -13.55 16.86 -10.08
CA VAL A 418 -14.04 18.22 -9.84
C VAL A 418 -14.47 18.33 -8.37
N ASN A 419 -13.97 19.34 -7.67
CA ASN A 419 -14.40 19.68 -6.31
C ASN A 419 -14.73 21.17 -6.22
N HIS A 420 -15.94 21.50 -5.74
CA HIS A 420 -16.35 22.87 -5.45
C HIS A 420 -16.57 23.03 -3.95
N ASP A 421 -15.54 23.50 -3.25
CA ASP A 421 -15.55 23.77 -1.80
C ASP A 421 -14.67 24.98 -1.46
N PHE A 422 -15.24 26.18 -1.57
CA PHE A 422 -14.54 27.41 -1.23
C PHE A 422 -14.52 27.67 0.29
N TRP A 423 -15.69 27.68 0.92
CA TRP A 423 -15.85 28.09 2.32
C TRP A 423 -15.32 27.05 3.32
N GLY A 424 -15.62 25.77 3.09
CA GLY A 424 -15.23 24.70 4.01
C GLY A 424 -13.72 24.52 4.04
N SER A 425 -13.09 24.50 2.87
CA SER A 425 -11.62 24.49 2.73
C SER A 425 -10.96 25.68 3.42
N THR A 426 -11.45 26.92 3.19
CA THR A 426 -10.85 28.14 3.78
C THR A 426 -10.90 28.14 5.30
N ILE A 427 -12.06 27.82 5.88
CA ILE A 427 -12.24 27.78 7.35
C ILE A 427 -11.39 26.67 7.97
N THR A 428 -11.31 25.51 7.31
CA THR A 428 -10.48 24.40 7.75
C THR A 428 -9.00 24.78 7.77
N TYR A 429 -8.53 25.52 6.76
CA TYR A 429 -7.12 25.95 6.65
C TYR A 429 -6.74 26.98 7.70
N ILE A 430 -7.64 27.91 8.04
CA ILE A 430 -7.47 28.81 9.19
C ILE A 430 -7.36 27.99 10.48
N GLY A 431 -8.21 26.96 10.61
CA GLY A 431 -8.11 25.97 11.68
C GLY A 431 -6.75 25.31 11.73
N TYR A 432 -6.23 24.78 10.62
CA TYR A 432 -4.91 24.14 10.55
C TYR A 432 -3.78 25.09 10.94
N PHE A 433 -3.81 26.32 10.44
CA PHE A 433 -2.82 27.33 10.80
C PHE A 433 -2.78 27.58 12.33
N LEU A 434 -3.94 27.79 12.95
CA LEU A 434 -4.05 27.99 14.39
C LEU A 434 -3.63 26.73 15.17
N LEU A 435 -3.94 25.55 14.66
CA LEU A 435 -3.54 24.27 15.24
C LEU A 435 -2.01 24.17 15.29
N TYR A 436 -1.34 24.45 14.18
CA TYR A 436 0.13 24.41 14.07
C TYR A 436 0.78 25.44 14.98
N ALA A 437 0.31 26.69 14.94
CA ALA A 437 0.80 27.76 15.80
C ALA A 437 0.64 27.37 17.28
N GLY A 438 -0.53 26.87 17.67
CA GLY A 438 -0.79 26.41 19.04
C GLY A 438 0.14 25.29 19.47
N LEU A 439 0.30 24.24 18.66
CA LEU A 439 1.15 23.09 18.97
C LEU A 439 2.64 23.45 19.08
N ILE A 440 3.15 24.28 18.17
CA ILE A 440 4.56 24.72 18.19
C ILE A 440 4.82 25.60 19.41
N LEU A 441 3.94 26.58 19.68
CA LEU A 441 4.09 27.50 20.81
C LEU A 441 4.09 26.77 22.17
N ILE A 442 3.41 25.61 22.31
CA ILE A 442 3.42 24.80 23.55
C ILE A 442 4.85 24.40 23.97
N LEU A 443 5.74 24.16 23.00
CA LEU A 443 7.10 23.66 23.25
C LEU A 443 8.05 24.73 23.77
N PHE A 444 7.84 26.00 23.40
CA PHE A 444 8.79 27.09 23.65
C PHE A 444 8.30 28.13 24.67
N MET A 445 6.98 28.27 24.84
CA MET A 445 6.39 29.26 25.74
C MET A 445 6.57 28.90 27.23
N LYS A 446 6.81 29.93 28.06
CA LYS A 446 6.85 29.79 29.53
C LYS A 446 5.46 29.49 30.10
N ASN A 447 5.40 28.86 31.27
CA ASN A 447 4.15 28.50 31.98
C ASN A 447 3.28 27.43 31.27
N THR A 448 3.76 26.82 30.19
CA THR A 448 3.10 25.65 29.60
C THR A 448 3.38 24.40 30.42
N ARG A 449 2.60 23.33 30.18
CA ARG A 449 2.87 22.03 30.80
C ARG A 449 4.25 21.49 30.42
N PHE A 450 4.69 21.73 29.18
CA PHE A 450 6.00 21.30 28.72
C PHE A 450 7.13 22.01 29.49
N ASP A 451 7.01 23.33 29.70
CA ASP A 451 7.93 24.11 30.54
C ASP A 451 7.91 23.61 32.00
N PHE A 452 6.74 23.32 32.56
CA PHE A 452 6.63 22.71 33.90
C PHE A 452 7.35 21.35 34.00
N LEU A 453 7.21 20.49 32.98
CA LEU A 453 7.87 19.18 32.95
C LEU A 453 9.39 19.32 32.84
N ARG A 454 9.87 20.20 31.96
CA ARG A 454 11.29 20.55 31.83
C ARG A 454 11.86 21.04 33.17
N ASN A 455 11.20 22.01 33.80
CA ASN A 455 11.62 22.55 35.09
C ASN A 455 11.57 21.50 36.23
N SER A 456 10.57 20.62 36.20
CA SER A 456 10.46 19.50 37.16
C SER A 456 11.58 18.48 36.98
N LEU A 457 11.94 18.18 35.74
CA LEU A 457 13.04 17.30 35.37
C LEU A 457 14.36 17.90 35.83
N ASP A 458 14.58 19.20 35.63
CA ASP A 458 15.79 19.89 36.08
C ASP A 458 15.91 19.96 37.61
N LYS A 459 14.80 20.11 38.33
CA LYS A 459 14.79 20.00 39.81
C LYS A 459 15.17 18.59 40.29
N ILE A 460 14.72 17.54 39.59
CA ILE A 460 15.11 16.15 39.88
C ILE A 460 16.59 15.93 39.56
N ARG A 461 17.08 16.49 38.46
CA ARG A 461 18.48 16.41 38.03
C ARG A 461 19.45 17.13 38.97
N LYS A 462 19.09 18.31 39.50
CA LYS A 462 19.92 19.02 40.50
C LYS A 462 20.14 18.22 41.79
N LYS A 463 19.23 17.31 42.14
CA LYS A 463 19.42 16.38 43.27
C LYS A 463 20.43 15.26 42.99
N LYS A 464 20.88 15.09 41.74
CA LYS A 464 21.80 14.03 41.30
C LYS A 464 23.23 14.50 41.01
N SER A 465 23.54 15.81 40.98
CA SER A 465 24.76 16.36 40.35
C SER A 465 25.90 16.79 41.27
N VAL A 466 26.15 16.12 42.41
CA VAL A 466 27.44 16.26 43.11
C VAL A 466 28.37 15.13 42.66
N ALA A 467 29.48 15.54 42.03
CA ALA A 467 30.68 14.80 41.62
C ALA A 467 30.87 14.63 40.10
N VAL A 468 31.87 15.32 39.54
CA VAL A 468 33.08 14.76 38.90
C VAL A 468 33.72 15.82 37.98
N THR A 469 35.05 15.99 38.11
CA THR A 469 35.90 16.77 37.21
C THR A 469 37.22 16.00 36.96
N ILE A 470 37.57 15.80 35.66
CA ILE A 470 38.92 15.64 35.01
C ILE A 470 39.75 14.37 35.37
N LEU A 471 40.50 13.65 34.49
CA LEU A 471 40.75 13.55 33.03
C LEU A 471 41.70 12.33 32.78
N LEU A 472 41.68 11.75 31.55
CA LEU A 472 42.59 10.83 30.80
C LEU A 472 43.75 10.06 31.52
N LEU A 473 44.17 8.84 31.16
CA LEU A 473 44.63 8.34 29.83
C LEU A 473 44.92 6.80 29.91
N LEU A 474 45.05 6.14 28.74
CA LEU A 474 45.63 4.81 28.42
C LEU A 474 44.68 3.62 28.18
N VAL A 475 44.80 3.04 26.98
CA VAL A 475 44.19 1.80 26.48
C VAL A 475 45.29 0.75 26.32
N SER A 476 45.02 -0.49 26.73
CA SER A 476 45.76 -1.69 26.31
C SER A 476 44.79 -2.82 25.90
N SER A 477 45.29 -3.63 24.96
CA SER A 477 44.78 -4.87 24.34
C SER A 477 44.28 -5.92 25.35
N PHE A 478 43.37 -6.85 25.04
CA PHE A 478 43.51 -8.08 24.22
C PHE A 478 42.16 -8.83 24.09
N ALA A 479 42.04 -9.74 23.11
CA ALA A 479 41.33 -11.02 23.26
C ALA A 479 41.88 -12.10 22.30
N PHE A 480 41.99 -13.34 22.79
CA PHE A 480 42.43 -14.55 22.07
C PHE A 480 41.44 -15.71 22.35
N SER A 481 41.23 -16.56 21.33
CA SER A 481 40.86 -18.00 21.33
C SER A 481 39.49 -18.46 21.88
N GLN A 482 38.81 -19.55 21.42
CA GLN A 482 39.15 -20.69 20.54
C GLN A 482 37.86 -21.49 20.14
N ASP A 483 37.90 -22.21 18.99
CA ASP A 483 37.30 -23.53 18.58
C ASP A 483 35.83 -23.94 18.91
N HIS A 484 35.05 -24.69 18.10
CA HIS A 484 35.33 -25.98 17.42
C HIS A 484 34.42 -26.28 16.16
N ASN A 485 34.93 -27.23 15.36
CA ASN A 485 34.43 -27.99 14.20
C ASN A 485 32.98 -28.54 14.19
N HIS A 486 32.43 -28.81 12.98
CA HIS A 486 32.08 -30.16 12.47
C HIS A 486 31.58 -30.22 10.98
N ALA A 487 32.27 -31.07 10.20
CA ALA A 487 31.88 -31.99 9.10
C ALA A 487 31.19 -31.55 7.75
N PRO A 488 31.55 -32.18 6.59
CA PRO A 488 31.00 -31.93 5.24
C PRO A 488 30.03 -33.06 4.77
N LEU A 489 29.31 -33.09 3.63
CA LEU A 489 29.66 -32.81 2.23
C LEU A 489 28.46 -33.06 1.28
N GLN A 490 28.13 -32.12 0.39
CA GLN A 490 27.28 -32.33 -0.81
C GLN A 490 28.12 -32.05 -2.08
N LYS A 491 29.09 -32.93 -2.36
CA LYS A 491 30.06 -32.78 -3.46
C LYS A 491 29.59 -33.55 -4.69
N GLN A 492 29.15 -32.83 -5.70
CA GLN A 492 29.58 -33.11 -7.09
C GLN A 492 29.24 -31.96 -8.05
N ILE A 493 28.18 -31.18 -7.78
CA ILE A 493 27.88 -29.94 -8.52
C ILE A 493 28.65 -28.75 -7.92
N ASP A 494 28.78 -28.72 -6.59
CA ASP A 494 29.41 -27.64 -5.84
C ASP A 494 30.90 -27.45 -6.16
N SER A 495 31.60 -28.54 -6.49
CA SER A 495 33.04 -28.53 -6.75
C SER A 495 33.41 -27.93 -8.11
N ILE A 496 32.48 -27.91 -9.07
CA ILE A 496 32.66 -27.28 -10.39
C ILE A 496 32.43 -25.77 -10.29
N VAL A 497 31.45 -25.36 -9.46
CA VAL A 497 31.17 -23.94 -9.19
C VAL A 497 32.31 -23.28 -8.39
N THR A 498 32.88 -23.96 -7.38
CA THR A 498 34.01 -23.41 -6.60
C THR A 498 35.38 -23.54 -7.28
N ALA A 499 35.56 -24.46 -8.23
CA ALA A 499 36.79 -24.53 -9.02
C ALA A 499 36.93 -23.40 -10.06
N ASN A 500 35.80 -22.79 -10.46
CA ASN A 500 35.73 -21.74 -11.49
C ASN A 500 35.31 -20.37 -10.90
N ILE A 501 35.73 -20.05 -9.67
CA ILE A 501 35.48 -18.71 -9.10
C ILE A 501 36.23 -17.68 -9.93
N ILE A 502 35.49 -16.70 -10.46
CA ILE A 502 36.04 -15.57 -11.21
C ILE A 502 36.84 -14.68 -10.24
N ASP A 503 37.94 -14.12 -10.71
CA ASP A 503 38.77 -13.21 -9.92
C ASP A 503 37.95 -12.02 -9.35
N ALA A 504 38.22 -11.66 -8.10
CA ALA A 504 37.46 -10.63 -7.40
C ALA A 504 37.68 -9.23 -8.01
N ASP A 505 38.90 -8.92 -8.48
CA ASP A 505 39.22 -7.62 -9.06
C ASP A 505 38.53 -7.46 -10.43
N HIS A 506 38.49 -8.52 -11.23
CA HIS A 506 37.72 -8.52 -12.48
C HIS A 506 36.20 -8.41 -12.22
N ALA A 507 35.68 -9.13 -11.23
CA ALA A 507 34.27 -9.00 -10.83
C ALA A 507 33.92 -7.59 -10.32
N ASP A 508 34.86 -6.90 -9.66
CA ASP A 508 34.69 -5.50 -9.23
C ASP A 508 34.68 -4.53 -10.44
N LYS A 509 35.35 -4.85 -11.56
CA LYS A 509 35.20 -4.10 -12.82
C LYS A 509 33.84 -4.33 -13.46
N PHE A 510 33.39 -5.59 -13.56
CA PHE A 510 32.07 -5.93 -14.12
C PHE A 510 30.92 -5.34 -13.29
N SER A 511 31.11 -5.25 -11.97
CA SER A 511 30.19 -4.63 -11.02
C SER A 511 29.78 -3.20 -11.39
N ARG A 512 30.61 -2.48 -12.17
CA ARG A 512 30.35 -1.10 -12.62
C ARG A 512 29.54 -1.01 -13.91
N VAL A 513 29.33 -2.10 -14.64
CA VAL A 513 28.43 -2.12 -15.80
C VAL A 513 27.04 -1.71 -15.34
N ILE A 514 26.36 -0.89 -16.15
CA ILE A 514 25.02 -0.42 -15.83
C ILE A 514 23.99 -1.36 -16.47
N ILE A 515 22.94 -1.66 -15.73
CA ILE A 515 21.79 -2.46 -16.18
C ILE A 515 20.51 -1.63 -15.99
N GLN A 516 19.59 -1.71 -16.95
CA GLN A 516 18.24 -1.18 -16.82
C GLN A 516 17.32 -2.29 -16.28
N ASP A 517 16.73 -2.09 -15.11
CA ASP A 517 15.77 -3.08 -14.59
C ASP A 517 14.40 -3.00 -15.28
N ALA A 518 13.49 -3.92 -14.95
CA ALA A 518 12.14 -3.95 -15.53
C ALA A 518 11.30 -2.70 -15.21
N GLY A 519 11.61 -2.00 -14.12
CA GLY A 519 10.98 -0.74 -13.72
C GLY A 519 11.59 0.50 -14.38
N GLY A 520 12.66 0.33 -15.17
CA GLY A 520 13.37 1.41 -15.87
C GLY A 520 14.47 2.09 -15.07
N ARG A 521 14.83 1.58 -13.87
CA ARG A 521 15.91 2.14 -13.05
C ARG A 521 17.26 1.69 -13.59
N MET A 522 18.14 2.67 -13.81
CA MET A 522 19.56 2.43 -14.14
C MET A 522 20.34 2.16 -12.85
N LYS A 523 20.90 0.96 -12.71
CA LYS A 523 21.70 0.58 -11.53
C LYS A 523 22.97 -0.17 -11.92
N PRO A 524 24.03 -0.17 -11.09
CA PRO A 524 25.20 -1.01 -11.33
C PRO A 524 24.85 -2.49 -11.22
N VAL A 525 25.50 -3.34 -12.00
CA VAL A 525 25.33 -4.79 -11.94
C VAL A 525 25.61 -5.32 -10.53
N HIS A 526 26.52 -4.71 -9.78
CA HIS A 526 26.72 -5.04 -8.36
C HIS A 526 25.41 -5.01 -7.54
N THR A 527 24.63 -3.93 -7.68
CA THR A 527 23.35 -3.78 -6.98
C THR A 527 22.37 -4.85 -7.45
N TYR A 528 22.24 -5.00 -8.77
CA TYR A 528 21.31 -5.95 -9.37
C TYR A 528 21.63 -7.39 -8.95
N ALA A 529 22.89 -7.79 -9.04
CA ALA A 529 23.37 -9.11 -8.65
C ALA A 529 23.11 -9.39 -7.16
N SER A 530 23.37 -8.41 -6.29
CA SER A 530 23.05 -8.50 -4.86
C SER A 530 21.55 -8.65 -4.61
N GLU A 531 20.71 -7.88 -5.31
CA GLU A 531 19.25 -7.98 -5.25
C GLU A 531 18.74 -9.35 -5.72
N LEU A 532 19.22 -9.83 -6.87
CA LEU A 532 18.88 -11.13 -7.42
C LEU A 532 19.23 -12.25 -6.43
N LEU A 533 20.48 -12.29 -5.98
CA LEU A 533 20.96 -13.33 -5.07
C LEU A 533 20.18 -13.31 -3.74
N ARG A 534 19.93 -12.13 -3.18
CA ARG A 534 19.15 -11.97 -1.94
C ARG A 534 17.69 -12.36 -2.12
N LYS A 535 17.05 -12.01 -3.24
CA LYS A 535 15.65 -12.36 -3.52
C LYS A 535 15.47 -13.86 -3.71
N VAL A 536 16.37 -14.49 -4.46
CA VAL A 536 16.33 -15.93 -4.79
C VAL A 536 16.76 -16.78 -3.59
N SER A 537 17.89 -16.45 -2.93
CA SER A 537 18.52 -17.31 -1.92
C SER A 537 18.38 -16.85 -0.47
N LYS A 538 17.93 -15.60 -0.24
CA LYS A 538 17.96 -14.94 1.09
C LYS A 538 19.38 -14.78 1.68
N SER A 539 20.41 -14.85 0.85
CA SER A 539 21.81 -14.63 1.21
C SER A 539 22.43 -13.53 0.33
N ASP A 540 23.46 -12.84 0.82
CA ASP A 540 24.24 -11.86 0.04
C ASP A 540 25.48 -12.49 -0.62
N THR A 541 25.79 -13.74 -0.26
CA THR A 541 26.87 -14.55 -0.82
C THR A 541 26.39 -15.97 -1.09
N TYR A 542 27.05 -16.66 -2.01
CA TYR A 542 26.84 -18.08 -2.23
C TYR A 542 28.19 -18.79 -2.10
N LYS A 543 28.35 -19.55 -1.01
CA LYS A 543 29.65 -20.10 -0.58
C LYS A 543 30.68 -18.98 -0.47
N ASP A 544 31.82 -19.10 -1.15
CA ASP A 544 32.92 -18.13 -1.14
C ASP A 544 32.78 -17.05 -2.22
N MET A 545 31.68 -17.06 -3.00
CA MET A 545 31.44 -16.08 -4.06
C MET A 545 30.59 -14.92 -3.57
N ASN A 546 30.99 -13.71 -3.95
CA ASN A 546 30.15 -12.52 -3.86
C ASN A 546 29.04 -12.55 -4.93
N ALA A 547 28.06 -11.66 -4.79
CA ALA A 547 26.90 -11.65 -5.66
C ALA A 547 27.24 -11.43 -7.16
N THR A 548 28.21 -10.56 -7.47
CA THR A 548 28.62 -10.33 -8.86
C THR A 548 29.32 -11.56 -9.47
N GLN A 549 30.14 -12.26 -8.69
CA GLN A 549 30.77 -13.52 -9.13
C GLN A 549 29.71 -14.60 -9.40
N VAL A 550 28.68 -14.69 -8.54
CA VAL A 550 27.53 -15.59 -8.77
C VAL A 550 26.83 -15.23 -10.07
N PHE A 551 26.55 -13.94 -10.27
CA PHE A 551 25.86 -13.45 -11.45
C PHE A 551 26.63 -13.75 -12.74
N LEU A 552 27.94 -13.44 -12.78
CA LEU A 552 28.79 -13.80 -13.92
C LEU A 552 28.86 -15.32 -14.14
N SER A 553 28.87 -16.12 -13.07
CA SER A 553 28.82 -17.58 -13.18
C SER A 553 27.52 -18.08 -13.80
N ILE A 554 26.38 -17.42 -13.52
CA ILE A 554 25.08 -17.70 -14.15
C ILE A 554 25.17 -17.45 -15.66
N GLU A 555 25.70 -16.29 -16.07
CA GLU A 555 25.85 -15.91 -17.48
C GLU A 555 26.82 -16.85 -18.24
N GLN A 556 27.92 -17.27 -17.60
CA GLN A 556 28.88 -18.19 -18.22
C GLN A 556 28.34 -19.62 -18.35
N ASN A 557 27.61 -20.10 -17.34
CA ASN A 557 27.22 -21.50 -17.20
C ASN A 557 25.73 -21.65 -16.86
N PRO A 558 24.80 -21.18 -17.71
CA PRO A 558 23.37 -21.17 -17.41
C PRO A 558 22.81 -22.57 -17.15
N ARG A 559 23.30 -23.58 -17.90
CA ARG A 559 22.91 -25.00 -17.71
C ARG A 559 23.28 -25.55 -16.33
N LEU A 560 24.40 -25.09 -15.77
CA LEU A 560 24.85 -25.50 -14.44
C LEU A 560 23.91 -24.94 -13.37
N TRP A 561 23.60 -23.64 -13.47
CA TRP A 561 22.75 -22.93 -12.52
C TRP A 561 21.28 -23.38 -12.54
N PHE A 562 20.83 -24.01 -13.62
CA PHE A 562 19.54 -24.70 -13.67
C PHE A 562 19.43 -25.85 -12.63
N GLN A 563 20.57 -26.47 -12.29
CA GLN A 563 20.67 -27.59 -11.34
C GLN A 563 21.15 -27.17 -9.94
N VAL A 564 21.63 -25.94 -9.77
CA VAL A 564 22.12 -25.46 -8.48
C VAL A 564 20.95 -25.19 -7.54
N SER A 565 20.96 -25.81 -6.36
CA SER A 565 19.99 -25.57 -5.30
C SER A 565 20.24 -24.21 -4.63
N ILE A 566 19.58 -23.17 -5.13
CA ILE A 566 19.71 -21.79 -4.64
C ILE A 566 18.37 -21.15 -4.27
N ILE A 567 17.25 -21.62 -4.83
CA ILE A 567 15.93 -21.04 -4.59
C ILE A 567 15.50 -21.37 -3.16
N TYR A 568 15.36 -20.36 -2.32
CA TYR A 568 14.88 -20.54 -0.96
C TYR A 568 13.40 -20.99 -0.97
N VAL A 569 13.09 -22.03 -0.20
CA VAL A 569 11.72 -22.54 0.00
C VAL A 569 11.42 -22.55 1.49
N GLU A 570 10.32 -21.94 1.89
CA GLU A 570 9.89 -21.84 3.29
C GLU A 570 9.78 -23.24 3.94
N SER A 571 10.38 -23.41 5.13
CA SER A 571 10.44 -24.72 5.81
C SER A 571 9.09 -25.20 6.33
N GLY A 572 8.16 -24.29 6.59
CA GLY A 572 6.85 -24.60 7.14
C GLY A 572 5.80 -25.08 6.12
N ASN A 573 6.17 -25.24 4.85
CA ASN A 573 5.24 -25.60 3.79
C ASN A 573 5.58 -26.96 3.16
N THR A 574 5.17 -28.03 3.83
CA THR A 574 5.40 -29.41 3.38
C THR A 574 4.69 -29.71 2.07
N LYS A 575 3.48 -29.21 1.86
CA LYS A 575 2.71 -29.42 0.61
C LYS A 575 3.42 -28.85 -0.63
N LEU A 576 4.03 -27.66 -0.53
CA LEU A 576 4.80 -27.08 -1.64
C LEU A 576 6.04 -27.92 -1.95
N ARG A 577 6.68 -28.46 -0.90
CA ARG A 577 7.88 -29.31 -1.01
C ARG A 577 7.57 -30.65 -1.66
N ASP A 578 6.41 -31.23 -1.32
CA ASP A 578 5.90 -32.44 -1.96
C ASP A 578 5.63 -32.21 -3.46
N LEU A 579 5.00 -31.08 -3.82
CA LEU A 579 4.71 -30.72 -5.21
C LEU A 579 5.98 -30.60 -6.07
N ILE A 580 7.05 -30.03 -5.53
CA ILE A 580 8.32 -29.83 -6.27
C ILE A 580 9.31 -31.00 -6.08
N GLY A 581 8.95 -32.00 -5.26
CA GLY A 581 9.74 -33.22 -5.05
C GLY A 581 11.03 -33.01 -4.27
N ILE A 582 11.04 -32.15 -3.24
CA ILE A 582 12.20 -31.97 -2.35
C ILE A 582 11.93 -32.49 -0.92
N PRO A 583 12.95 -33.02 -0.20
CA PRO A 583 12.84 -33.39 1.20
C PRO A 583 12.33 -32.24 2.08
N HIS A 584 11.58 -32.57 3.14
CA HIS A 584 10.99 -31.57 4.03
C HIS A 584 12.03 -30.72 4.77
N GLU A 585 13.23 -31.27 5.00
CA GLU A 585 14.34 -30.57 5.68
C GLU A 585 15.21 -29.73 4.72
N GLN A 586 15.09 -29.93 3.40
CA GLN A 586 15.96 -29.28 2.41
C GLN A 586 15.64 -27.78 2.27
N LYS A 587 16.57 -26.89 2.62
CA LYS A 587 16.31 -25.44 2.62
C LYS A 587 16.14 -24.81 1.23
N TYR A 588 16.85 -25.33 0.23
CA TYR A 588 16.93 -24.74 -1.11
C TYR A 588 16.51 -25.73 -2.19
N ALA A 589 15.77 -25.28 -3.19
CA ALA A 589 15.45 -26.02 -4.40
C ALA A 589 16.30 -25.55 -5.59
N SER A 590 16.52 -26.43 -6.55
CA SER A 590 17.04 -26.06 -7.87
C SER A 590 15.91 -25.60 -8.78
N LEU A 591 16.24 -24.89 -9.86
CA LEU A 591 15.25 -24.50 -10.85
C LEU A 591 14.61 -25.74 -11.51
N ALA A 592 15.40 -26.80 -11.74
CA ALA A 592 14.93 -28.07 -12.26
C ALA A 592 13.80 -28.72 -11.44
N ASN A 593 13.77 -28.51 -10.12
CA ASN A 593 12.71 -29.10 -9.27
C ASN A 593 11.30 -28.61 -9.63
N PHE A 594 11.19 -27.42 -10.23
CA PHE A 594 9.91 -26.78 -10.57
C PHE A 594 9.33 -27.20 -11.92
N PHE A 595 10.08 -27.97 -12.71
CA PHE A 595 9.64 -28.48 -14.01
C PHE A 595 9.48 -30.01 -13.95
N ASP A 596 8.48 -30.53 -14.66
CA ASP A 596 8.31 -31.98 -14.83
C ASP A 596 9.20 -32.53 -15.97
N GLU A 597 9.18 -33.85 -16.19
CA GLU A 597 9.96 -34.51 -17.24
C GLU A 597 9.57 -34.07 -18.67
N LYS A 598 8.41 -33.42 -18.83
CA LYS A 598 7.91 -32.88 -20.10
C LYS A 598 8.19 -31.38 -20.25
N GLY A 599 8.79 -30.74 -19.23
CA GLY A 599 9.09 -29.31 -19.22
C GLY A 599 7.94 -28.41 -18.76
N ASN A 600 6.83 -28.98 -18.24
CA ASN A 600 5.73 -28.17 -17.71
C ASN A 600 6.07 -27.62 -16.32
N TYR A 601 5.62 -26.39 -16.05
CA TYR A 601 5.81 -25.74 -14.75
C TYR A 601 4.83 -26.30 -13.71
N LYS A 602 5.35 -26.96 -12.67
CA LYS A 602 4.56 -27.71 -11.67
C LYS A 602 3.64 -26.84 -10.80
N LEU A 603 3.91 -25.54 -10.67
CA LEU A 603 3.14 -24.65 -9.81
C LEU A 603 2.10 -23.80 -10.57
N ALA A 604 1.98 -23.95 -11.90
CA ALA A 604 1.13 -23.09 -12.73
C ALA A 604 -0.33 -23.04 -12.26
N GLU A 605 -0.99 -24.20 -12.13
CA GLU A 605 -2.41 -24.28 -11.72
C GLU A 605 -2.62 -23.77 -10.29
N VAL A 606 -1.73 -24.15 -9.38
CA VAL A 606 -1.82 -23.76 -7.96
C VAL A 606 -1.62 -22.26 -7.78
N GLN A 607 -0.72 -21.68 -8.57
CA GLN A 607 -0.46 -20.24 -8.58
C GLN A 607 -1.66 -19.48 -9.14
N GLN A 608 -2.27 -19.95 -10.23
CA GLN A 608 -3.46 -19.33 -10.81
C GLN A 608 -4.64 -19.37 -9.83
N GLU A 609 -4.84 -20.47 -9.13
CA GLU A 609 -5.89 -20.60 -8.12
C GLU A 609 -5.61 -19.70 -6.89
N ALA A 610 -4.35 -19.65 -6.44
CA ALA A 610 -3.92 -18.78 -5.34
C ALA A 610 -4.16 -17.28 -5.65
N GLN A 611 -4.09 -16.88 -6.91
CA GLN A 611 -4.35 -15.50 -7.33
C GLN A 611 -5.84 -15.12 -7.25
N LYS A 612 -6.76 -16.07 -7.45
CA LYS A 612 -8.22 -15.83 -7.40
C LYS A 612 -8.73 -15.51 -5.98
N SER A 613 -8.01 -15.89 -4.93
CA SER A 613 -8.44 -15.67 -3.54
C SER A 613 -7.99 -14.32 -2.98
N ASN A 614 -8.93 -13.58 -2.39
CA ASN A 614 -8.67 -12.33 -1.66
C ASN A 614 -7.95 -12.53 -0.32
N ILE A 615 -8.13 -13.69 0.33
CA ILE A 615 -7.46 -14.05 1.59
C ILE A 615 -6.64 -15.31 1.35
N LYS A 616 -5.35 -15.10 1.09
CA LYS A 616 -4.40 -16.17 0.80
C LYS A 616 -3.97 -16.88 2.08
N SER A 617 -4.09 -18.20 2.09
CA SER A 617 -3.49 -19.11 3.06
C SER A 617 -1.96 -18.99 3.03
N LYS A 618 -1.29 -19.53 4.07
CA LYS A 618 0.18 -19.56 4.09
C LYS A 618 0.76 -20.35 2.91
N PHE A 619 0.09 -21.45 2.53
CA PHE A 619 0.47 -22.26 1.38
C PHE A 619 0.47 -21.45 0.09
N GLU A 620 -0.62 -20.73 -0.20
CA GLU A 620 -0.78 -19.92 -1.41
C GLU A 620 0.22 -18.76 -1.47
N LYS A 621 0.53 -18.11 -0.33
CA LYS A 621 1.55 -17.06 -0.26
C LYS A 621 2.94 -17.59 -0.56
N ASP A 622 3.29 -18.73 0.02
CA ASP A 622 4.59 -19.35 -0.20
C ASP A 622 4.71 -19.79 -1.67
N VAL A 623 3.64 -20.31 -2.31
CA VAL A 623 3.61 -20.61 -3.75
C VAL A 623 3.91 -19.35 -4.59
N ILE A 624 3.21 -18.25 -4.35
CA ILE A 624 3.42 -16.98 -5.08
C ILE A 624 4.85 -16.44 -4.86
N ASN A 625 5.35 -16.50 -3.62
CA ASN A 625 6.69 -16.02 -3.30
C ASN A 625 7.78 -16.87 -3.97
N VAL A 626 7.61 -18.19 -4.00
CA VAL A 626 8.54 -19.11 -4.66
C VAL A 626 8.45 -18.96 -6.18
N ASP A 627 7.25 -18.82 -6.75
CA ASP A 627 7.05 -18.52 -8.18
C ASP A 627 7.79 -17.24 -8.60
N ARG A 628 7.68 -16.15 -7.83
CA ARG A 628 8.47 -14.92 -8.05
C ARG A 628 9.98 -15.20 -8.07
N ARG A 629 10.51 -16.04 -7.16
CA ARG A 629 11.94 -16.41 -7.10
C ARG A 629 12.37 -17.26 -8.30
N VAL A 630 11.52 -18.21 -8.69
CA VAL A 630 11.72 -19.06 -9.88
C VAL A 630 11.81 -18.19 -11.12
N ASN A 631 10.84 -17.31 -11.35
CA ASN A 631 10.82 -16.43 -12.52
C ASN A 631 12.03 -15.49 -12.57
N LEU A 632 12.46 -14.95 -11.42
CA LEU A 632 13.67 -14.12 -11.34
C LEU A 632 14.93 -14.91 -11.72
N LEU A 633 15.13 -16.11 -11.15
CA LEU A 633 16.30 -16.93 -11.47
C LEU A 633 16.24 -17.46 -12.91
N TYR A 634 15.06 -17.85 -13.38
CA TYR A 634 14.85 -18.30 -14.76
C TYR A 634 15.24 -17.19 -15.74
N SER A 635 14.75 -15.97 -15.54
CA SER A 635 15.08 -14.81 -16.37
C SER A 635 16.58 -14.47 -16.32
N ALA A 636 17.25 -14.73 -15.19
CA ALA A 636 18.70 -14.61 -15.06
C ALA A 636 19.46 -15.66 -15.86
N ILE A 637 19.01 -16.90 -15.83
CA ILE A 637 19.63 -18.01 -16.57
C ILE A 637 19.40 -17.88 -18.07
N THR A 638 18.25 -17.35 -18.50
CA THR A 638 18.00 -17.11 -19.93
C THR A 638 18.78 -15.90 -20.45
N GLY A 639 19.19 -14.97 -19.59
CA GLY A 639 19.92 -13.75 -19.94
C GLY A 639 19.02 -12.56 -20.30
N ASP A 640 17.70 -12.68 -20.16
CA ASP A 640 16.73 -11.63 -20.52
C ASP A 640 16.81 -10.41 -19.63
N ILE A 641 17.37 -10.58 -18.43
CA ILE A 641 17.55 -9.53 -17.44
C ILE A 641 18.72 -8.60 -17.75
N LEU A 642 19.74 -9.04 -18.51
CA LEU A 642 20.99 -8.32 -18.71
C LEU A 642 20.83 -7.21 -19.76
N ARG A 643 19.93 -6.26 -19.49
CA ARG A 643 19.61 -5.12 -20.34
C ARG A 643 20.71 -4.07 -20.26
N ILE A 644 21.77 -4.30 -21.02
CA ILE A 644 23.01 -3.50 -20.99
C ILE A 644 23.26 -2.73 -22.29
N PHE A 645 22.45 -2.95 -23.34
CA PHE A 645 22.63 -2.32 -24.65
C PHE A 645 21.58 -1.24 -24.91
N PRO A 646 21.92 0.06 -24.78
CA PRO A 646 21.01 1.15 -25.16
C PRO A 646 20.67 1.10 -26.65
N ILE A 647 19.39 1.29 -26.99
CA ILE A 647 18.96 1.48 -28.38
C ILE A 647 19.30 2.92 -28.81
N PRO A 648 20.10 3.13 -29.87
CA PRO A 648 20.48 4.48 -30.32
C PRO A 648 19.26 5.32 -30.72
N ASN A 649 19.17 6.54 -30.18
CA ASN A 649 18.12 7.53 -30.46
C ASN A 649 16.68 7.06 -30.14
N ASP A 650 16.52 6.08 -29.25
CA ASP A 650 15.19 5.69 -28.78
C ASP A 650 14.61 6.76 -27.85
N PRO A 651 13.43 7.36 -28.15
CA PRO A 651 12.83 8.39 -27.30
C PRO A 651 12.50 7.88 -25.89
N LYS A 652 12.29 6.56 -25.72
CA LYS A 652 12.03 5.93 -24.41
C LYS A 652 13.30 5.56 -23.64
N ASN A 653 14.50 5.80 -24.20
CA ASN A 653 15.79 5.41 -23.61
C ASN A 653 15.83 3.93 -23.18
N THR A 654 15.31 3.04 -24.03
CA THR A 654 15.21 1.60 -23.76
C THR A 654 16.56 0.92 -23.93
N TRP A 655 16.91 0.06 -22.97
CA TRP A 655 18.07 -0.81 -23.02
C TRP A 655 17.59 -2.25 -23.13
N VAL A 656 18.25 -3.02 -23.98
CA VAL A 656 17.87 -4.40 -24.29
C VAL A 656 18.95 -5.39 -23.88
N SER A 657 18.51 -6.61 -23.61
CA SER A 657 19.40 -7.75 -23.40
C SER A 657 19.93 -8.27 -24.75
N HIS A 658 20.92 -9.15 -24.68
CA HIS A 658 21.46 -9.80 -25.87
C HIS A 658 20.40 -10.61 -26.64
N ASN A 659 19.45 -11.25 -25.95
CA ASN A 659 18.38 -12.03 -26.59
C ASN A 659 17.35 -11.16 -27.31
N ALA A 660 17.11 -9.95 -26.80
CA ALA A 660 16.16 -8.99 -27.38
C ALA A 660 16.77 -8.14 -28.52
N LEU A 661 18.01 -8.40 -28.95
CA LEU A 661 18.67 -7.65 -30.02
C LEU A 661 18.00 -7.80 -31.40
N ASN A 662 17.25 -8.87 -31.63
CA ASN A 662 16.52 -9.06 -32.89
C ASN A 662 15.26 -8.20 -32.97
N GLU A 663 14.67 -7.85 -31.83
CA GLU A 663 13.51 -6.98 -31.72
C GLU A 663 13.91 -5.50 -31.70
N ALA A 664 15.12 -5.20 -31.22
CA ALA A 664 15.72 -3.89 -31.25
C ALA A 664 16.40 -3.61 -32.60
N ASN A 665 15.83 -2.71 -33.41
CA ASN A 665 16.27 -2.39 -34.77
C ASN A 665 17.65 -1.69 -34.88
N PHE A 666 18.74 -2.29 -34.38
CA PHE A 666 20.11 -1.76 -34.51
C PHE A 666 20.58 -1.74 -35.97
N LYS A 667 21.24 -0.65 -36.40
CA LYS A 667 21.70 -0.44 -37.78
C LYS A 667 23.22 -0.41 -37.90
N GLY A 668 23.75 -0.88 -39.03
CA GLY A 668 25.16 -0.74 -39.40
C GLY A 668 26.15 -1.42 -38.43
N THR A 669 27.27 -0.76 -38.15
CA THR A 669 28.37 -1.26 -37.32
C THR A 669 27.97 -1.52 -35.87
N ASP A 670 26.98 -0.78 -35.35
CA ASP A 670 26.50 -0.96 -33.97
C ASP A 670 25.80 -2.32 -33.80
N SER A 671 25.08 -2.78 -34.83
CA SER A 671 24.41 -4.09 -34.85
C SER A 671 25.41 -5.25 -34.75
N VAL A 672 26.56 -5.12 -35.42
CA VAL A 672 27.64 -6.12 -35.34
C VAL A 672 28.27 -6.13 -33.96
N PHE A 673 28.56 -4.95 -33.40
CA PHE A 673 29.15 -4.81 -32.07
C PHE A 673 28.29 -5.48 -30.98
N VAL A 674 27.01 -5.10 -30.86
CA VAL A 674 26.13 -5.61 -29.78
C VAL A 674 25.87 -7.11 -29.88
N ARG A 675 25.91 -7.68 -31.10
CA ARG A 675 25.75 -9.12 -31.34
C ARG A 675 27.02 -9.93 -31.01
N GLN A 676 28.20 -9.32 -31.04
CA GLN A 676 29.46 -10.06 -30.85
C GLN A 676 30.11 -9.82 -29.49
N ILE A 677 29.99 -8.60 -28.93
CA ILE A 677 30.79 -8.20 -27.78
C ILE A 677 30.54 -9.04 -26.52
N LEU A 678 29.29 -9.40 -26.22
CA LEU A 678 28.97 -10.19 -25.03
C LEU A 678 29.40 -11.66 -25.16
N PRO A 679 29.09 -12.39 -26.27
CA PRO A 679 29.63 -13.72 -26.49
C PRO A 679 31.16 -13.77 -26.45
N VAL A 680 31.84 -12.79 -27.08
CA VAL A 680 33.30 -12.69 -27.08
C VAL A 680 33.82 -12.44 -25.66
N TYR A 681 33.22 -11.52 -24.91
CA TYR A 681 33.58 -11.28 -23.51
C TYR A 681 33.45 -12.54 -22.64
N LEU A 682 32.34 -13.28 -22.76
CA LEU A 682 32.13 -14.52 -21.99
C LEU A 682 33.17 -15.59 -22.35
N GLN A 683 33.54 -15.68 -23.64
CA GLN A 683 34.60 -16.58 -24.10
C GLN A 683 35.98 -16.18 -23.53
N THR A 684 36.38 -14.91 -23.68
CA THR A 684 37.67 -14.43 -23.15
C THR A 684 37.73 -14.55 -21.64
N LEU A 685 36.60 -14.40 -20.95
CA LEU A 685 36.50 -14.57 -19.50
C LEU A 685 36.80 -16.01 -19.10
N SER A 686 36.26 -16.99 -19.81
CA SER A 686 36.58 -18.41 -19.58
C SER A 686 38.06 -18.73 -19.81
N GLU A 687 38.69 -18.14 -20.83
CA GLU A 687 40.13 -18.27 -21.08
C GLU A 687 40.98 -17.57 -20.00
N SER A 688 40.52 -16.42 -19.52
CA SER A 688 41.16 -15.63 -18.46
C SER A 688 41.16 -16.37 -17.12
N GLN A 689 40.10 -17.13 -16.82
CA GLN A 689 40.01 -17.93 -15.59
C GLN A 689 41.09 -19.01 -15.49
N VAL A 690 41.48 -19.60 -16.64
CA VAL A 690 42.53 -20.61 -16.75
C VAL A 690 43.92 -19.97 -16.76
N SER A 691 44.12 -18.94 -17.59
CA SER A 691 45.42 -18.27 -17.76
C SER A 691 45.78 -17.28 -16.64
N LYS A 692 44.80 -16.87 -15.83
CA LYS A 692 44.89 -15.79 -14.82
C LYS A 692 45.25 -14.41 -15.39
N ASN A 693 45.13 -14.21 -16.71
CA ASN A 693 45.33 -12.92 -17.36
C ASN A 693 43.99 -12.37 -17.90
N TYR A 694 43.48 -11.30 -17.29
CA TYR A 694 42.17 -10.71 -17.61
C TYR A 694 42.23 -9.53 -18.60
N THR A 695 43.40 -9.21 -19.16
CA THR A 695 43.59 -8.00 -20.00
C THR A 695 42.60 -7.92 -21.16
N GLN A 696 42.40 -9.02 -21.91
CA GLN A 696 41.45 -9.04 -23.03
C GLN A 696 39.99 -8.95 -22.57
N SER A 697 39.63 -9.62 -21.48
CA SER A 697 38.29 -9.54 -20.90
C SER A 697 37.97 -8.13 -20.41
N ASP A 698 38.95 -7.44 -19.82
CA ASP A 698 38.85 -6.05 -19.39
C ASP A 698 38.66 -5.10 -20.59
N GLU A 699 39.37 -5.33 -21.70
CA GLU A 699 39.18 -4.54 -22.93
C GLU A 699 37.78 -4.69 -23.53
N MET A 700 37.23 -5.90 -23.55
CA MET A 700 35.86 -6.15 -24.03
C MET A 700 34.83 -5.47 -23.14
N LEU A 701 35.03 -5.56 -21.82
CA LEU A 701 34.18 -4.92 -20.82
C LEU A 701 34.20 -3.38 -20.94
N ASP A 702 35.39 -2.80 -21.12
CA ASP A 702 35.55 -1.36 -21.39
C ASP A 702 34.84 -0.95 -22.69
N GLY A 703 34.82 -1.83 -23.70
CA GLY A 703 34.04 -1.65 -24.93
C GLY A 703 32.55 -1.51 -24.64
N ILE A 704 31.98 -2.39 -23.80
CA ILE A 704 30.57 -2.33 -23.38
C ILE A 704 30.29 -1.01 -22.65
N ILE A 705 31.13 -0.63 -21.68
CA ILE A 705 30.96 0.61 -20.90
C ILE A 705 31.03 1.85 -21.81
N LYS A 706 31.98 1.89 -22.76
CA LYS A 706 32.08 2.98 -23.75
C LYS A 706 30.83 3.07 -24.62
N PHE A 707 30.27 1.94 -25.04
CA PHE A 707 29.02 1.89 -25.79
C PHE A 707 27.85 2.44 -24.97
N GLN A 708 27.72 2.01 -23.70
CA GLN A 708 26.70 2.51 -22.77
C GLN A 708 26.77 4.02 -22.58
N LYS A 709 27.98 4.55 -22.36
CA LYS A 709 28.20 5.99 -22.19
C LYS A 709 27.91 6.79 -23.46
N LYS A 710 28.17 6.22 -24.64
CA LYS A 710 27.96 6.90 -25.92
C LYS A 710 26.47 6.98 -26.28
N TYR A 711 25.75 5.87 -26.21
CA TYR A 711 24.36 5.79 -26.69
C TYR A 711 23.31 5.89 -25.59
N GLY A 712 23.70 5.70 -24.32
CA GLY A 712 22.82 5.81 -23.16
C GLY A 712 23.07 7.04 -22.27
N SER A 713 23.82 8.04 -22.75
CA SER A 713 24.27 9.20 -21.96
C SER A 713 23.14 9.97 -21.26
N ALA A 714 21.93 9.96 -21.83
CA ALA A 714 20.77 10.67 -21.28
C ALA A 714 20.32 10.11 -19.92
N VAL A 715 20.51 8.80 -19.69
CA VAL A 715 20.05 8.10 -18.48
C VAL A 715 21.20 7.45 -17.69
N TYR A 716 22.43 7.49 -18.21
CA TYR A 716 23.60 6.88 -17.57
C TYR A 716 23.93 7.59 -16.23
N PRO A 717 24.04 6.87 -15.10
CA PRO A 717 24.36 7.46 -13.80
C PRO A 717 25.76 8.12 -13.74
N ALA A 718 25.90 9.21 -13.00
CA ALA A 718 27.21 9.82 -12.77
C ALA A 718 28.18 8.89 -12.01
N GLU A 719 29.47 8.93 -12.32
CA GLU A 719 30.50 8.02 -11.75
C GLU A 719 30.50 7.99 -10.22
N HIS A 720 30.43 9.15 -9.56
CA HIS A 720 30.39 9.22 -8.10
C HIS A 720 29.16 8.51 -7.51
N LYS A 721 28.03 8.49 -8.24
CA LYS A 721 26.80 7.83 -7.81
C LYS A 721 26.95 6.31 -7.91
N ILE A 722 27.62 5.82 -8.95
CA ILE A 722 27.97 4.39 -9.11
C ILE A 722 28.85 3.94 -7.93
N ASP A 723 29.91 4.69 -7.63
CA ASP A 723 30.84 4.36 -6.55
C ASP A 723 30.17 4.36 -5.16
N VAL A 724 29.33 5.37 -4.89
CA VAL A 724 28.57 5.44 -3.63
C VAL A 724 27.58 4.28 -3.53
N GLU A 725 26.89 3.91 -4.62
CA GLU A 725 25.93 2.80 -4.61
C GLU A 725 26.62 1.44 -4.38
N ILE A 726 27.74 1.18 -5.04
CA ILE A 726 28.55 -0.03 -4.82
C ILE A 726 29.05 -0.07 -3.38
N ALA A 727 29.62 1.03 -2.87
CA ALA A 727 30.10 1.11 -1.49
C ALA A 727 28.97 0.91 -0.47
N TYR A 728 27.82 1.56 -0.67
CA TYR A 728 26.63 1.43 0.17
C TYR A 728 26.20 -0.04 0.32
N ASN A 729 26.13 -0.76 -0.79
CA ASN A 729 25.76 -2.18 -0.81
C ASN A 729 26.84 -3.08 -0.20
N LYS A 730 28.14 -2.82 -0.46
CA LYS A 730 29.27 -3.60 0.07
C LYS A 730 29.41 -3.48 1.59
N TYR A 731 29.18 -2.28 2.15
CA TYR A 731 29.28 -2.08 3.58
C TYR A 731 28.06 -2.57 4.35
N ASP A 732 26.87 -2.54 3.74
CA ASP A 732 25.58 -2.88 4.32
C ASP A 732 25.41 -2.30 5.74
N VAL A 733 25.41 -0.97 5.77
CA VAL A 733 25.52 -0.16 7.00
C VAL A 733 24.40 -0.53 7.99
N PHE A 734 23.15 -0.66 7.51
CA PHE A 734 22.00 -0.86 8.38
C PHE A 734 21.96 -2.25 9.01
N LYS A 735 22.37 -3.31 8.28
CA LYS A 735 22.44 -4.68 8.81
C LYS A 735 23.45 -4.79 9.95
N LYS A 736 24.62 -4.15 9.82
CA LYS A 736 25.65 -4.11 10.87
C LYS A 736 25.23 -3.22 12.06
N LEU A 737 24.63 -2.07 11.78
CA LEU A 737 24.18 -1.13 12.82
C LEU A 737 23.20 -1.77 13.80
N PHE A 738 22.24 -2.58 13.31
CA PHE A 738 21.34 -3.33 14.18
C PHE A 738 22.12 -4.13 15.23
N SER A 739 23.07 -4.97 14.82
CA SER A 739 23.85 -5.82 15.72
C SER A 739 24.65 -4.99 16.73
N TYR A 740 25.31 -3.92 16.27
CA TYR A 740 26.10 -3.05 17.15
C TYR A 740 25.24 -2.32 18.17
N TYR A 741 24.09 -1.77 17.76
CA TYR A 741 23.12 -1.17 18.69
C TYR A 741 22.58 -2.18 19.69
N MET A 742 22.32 -3.42 19.26
CA MET A 742 21.81 -4.49 20.12
C MET A 742 22.81 -4.83 21.23
N TYR A 743 24.08 -5.06 20.86
CA TYR A 743 25.12 -5.41 21.81
C TYR A 743 25.40 -4.27 22.80
N ILE A 744 25.63 -3.06 22.31
CA ILE A 744 25.97 -1.93 23.19
C ILE A 744 24.77 -1.47 24.02
N GLY A 745 23.56 -1.48 23.45
CA GLY A 745 22.32 -1.09 24.14
C GLY A 745 21.98 -2.04 25.27
N THR A 746 22.07 -3.35 25.03
CA THR A 746 21.84 -4.39 26.04
C THR A 746 22.88 -4.34 27.15
N LEU A 747 24.17 -4.24 26.79
CA LEU A 747 25.24 -4.08 27.77
C LEU A 747 25.00 -2.84 28.66
N MET A 748 24.74 -1.69 28.03
CA MET A 748 24.49 -0.45 28.74
C MET A 748 23.26 -0.56 29.65
N PHE A 749 22.20 -1.25 29.22
CA PHE A 749 20.99 -1.47 30.02
C PHE A 749 21.30 -2.24 31.32
N PHE A 750 22.05 -3.35 31.23
CA PHE A 750 22.47 -4.11 32.41
C PHE A 750 23.40 -3.31 33.32
N LEU A 751 24.36 -2.56 32.76
CA LEU A 751 25.25 -1.70 33.55
C LEU A 751 24.48 -0.63 34.32
N VAL A 752 23.47 0.00 33.70
CA VAL A 752 22.63 1.01 34.37
C VAL A 752 21.75 0.38 35.44
N ILE A 753 21.22 -0.83 35.25
CA ILE A 753 20.50 -1.56 36.31
C ILE A 753 21.43 -1.89 37.48
N PHE A 754 22.63 -2.38 37.20
CA PHE A 754 23.61 -2.70 38.23
C PHE A 754 24.03 -1.47 39.03
N GLN A 755 24.10 -0.30 38.38
CA GLN A 755 24.39 0.99 39.01
C GLN A 755 23.36 1.39 40.09
N ILE A 756 22.14 0.86 40.02
CA ILE A 756 21.09 1.08 41.05
C ILE A 756 21.51 0.44 42.39
N PHE A 757 22.17 -0.71 42.33
CA PHE A 757 22.57 -1.49 43.50
C PHE A 757 23.97 -1.13 44.00
N ARG A 758 24.94 -0.90 43.10
CA ARG A 758 26.34 -0.61 43.45
C ARG A 758 26.90 0.51 42.58
N LYS A 759 27.34 1.61 43.21
CA LYS A 759 28.01 2.72 42.52
C LYS A 759 29.52 2.52 42.55
N ASN A 760 30.15 2.45 41.38
CA ASN A 760 31.61 2.33 41.23
C ASN A 760 32.08 3.22 40.07
N LYS A 761 33.30 3.78 40.16
CA LYS A 761 33.91 4.62 39.12
C LYS A 761 34.08 3.88 37.79
N ILE A 762 34.42 2.58 37.84
CA ILE A 762 34.55 1.73 36.65
C ILE A 762 33.21 1.62 35.93
N LEU A 763 32.12 1.40 36.68
CA LEU A 763 30.78 1.28 36.12
C LEU A 763 30.32 2.58 35.45
N ASP A 764 30.59 3.73 36.08
CA ASP A 764 30.28 5.05 35.52
C ASP A 764 31.07 5.33 34.23
N PHE A 765 32.34 4.90 34.16
CA PHE A 765 33.17 4.98 32.95
C PHE A 765 32.61 4.11 31.83
N SER A 766 32.31 2.82 32.11
CA SER A 766 31.74 1.90 31.12
C SER A 766 30.44 2.43 30.52
N ILE A 767 29.56 3.02 31.34
CA ILE A 767 28.30 3.62 30.86
C ILE A 767 28.57 4.81 29.92
N LYS A 768 29.53 5.69 30.23
CA LYS A 768 29.90 6.82 29.35
C LYS A 768 30.53 6.36 28.04
N ALA A 769 31.40 5.35 28.09
CA ALA A 769 31.98 4.74 26.91
C ALA A 769 30.88 4.17 25.99
N CYS A 770 29.89 3.46 26.56
CA CYS A 770 28.72 2.98 25.80
C CYS A 770 27.95 4.13 25.15
N ILE A 771 27.74 5.26 25.85
CA ILE A 771 27.05 6.44 25.28
C ILE A 771 27.85 7.01 24.10
N ALA A 772 29.18 7.13 24.22
CA ALA A 772 30.02 7.62 23.12
C ALA A 772 29.93 6.71 21.89
N ILE A 773 29.96 5.39 22.09
CA ILE A 773 29.75 4.41 21.02
C ILE A 773 28.35 4.56 20.40
N ILE A 774 27.30 4.73 21.20
CA ILE A 774 25.93 4.94 20.69
C ILE A 774 25.84 6.22 19.83
N ILE A 775 26.53 7.30 20.20
CA ILE A 775 26.59 8.54 19.40
C ILE A 775 27.34 8.31 18.08
N LEU A 776 28.44 7.54 18.11
CA LEU A 776 29.16 7.14 16.89
C LEU A 776 28.26 6.31 15.97
N LEU A 777 27.57 5.30 16.51
CA LEU A 777 26.60 4.49 15.75
C LEU A 777 25.48 5.35 15.16
N PHE A 778 25.01 6.37 15.88
CA PHE A 778 23.99 7.29 15.38
C PHE A 778 24.51 8.18 14.25
N THR A 779 25.77 8.56 14.31
CA THR A 779 26.44 9.29 13.22
C THR A 779 26.57 8.42 11.98
N LEU A 780 26.95 7.15 12.14
CA LEU A 780 26.98 6.16 11.05
C LEU A 780 25.60 5.88 10.47
N HIS A 781 24.57 5.80 11.32
CA HIS A 781 23.17 5.68 10.90
C HIS A 781 22.77 6.86 10.01
N THR A 782 23.08 8.09 10.44
CA THR A 782 22.82 9.31 9.67
C THR A 782 23.57 9.30 8.33
N GLY A 783 24.84 8.89 8.33
CA GLY A 783 25.63 8.73 7.11
C GLY A 783 25.04 7.71 6.14
N GLY A 784 24.54 6.58 6.64
CA GLY A 784 23.85 5.56 5.84
C GLY A 784 22.59 6.08 5.16
N LEU A 785 21.78 6.90 5.86
CA LEU A 785 20.59 7.53 5.27
C LEU A 785 20.97 8.56 4.20
N ILE A 786 22.02 9.37 4.43
CA ILE A 786 22.52 10.32 3.42
C ILE A 786 23.03 9.60 2.18
N ALA A 787 23.82 8.54 2.35
CA ALA A 787 24.30 7.73 1.24
C ALA A 787 23.13 7.15 0.43
N ARG A 788 22.10 6.61 1.11
CA ARG A 788 20.91 6.10 0.44
C ARG A 788 20.16 7.19 -0.33
N TRP A 789 20.02 8.39 0.23
CA TRP A 789 19.40 9.54 -0.46
C TRP A 789 20.15 9.88 -1.76
N ILE A 790 21.48 9.95 -1.73
CA ILE A 790 22.29 10.23 -2.92
C ILE A 790 22.06 9.16 -4.01
N VAL A 791 21.99 7.89 -3.61
CA VAL A 791 21.78 6.75 -4.52
C VAL A 791 20.37 6.74 -5.12
N SER A 792 19.34 6.92 -4.30
CA SER A 792 17.94 6.88 -4.75
C SER A 792 17.53 8.15 -5.51
N GLY A 793 18.20 9.27 -5.28
CA GLY A 793 17.82 10.57 -5.86
C GLY A 793 16.64 11.24 -5.13
N HIS A 794 16.15 10.65 -4.05
CA HIS A 794 15.06 11.16 -3.22
C HIS A 794 15.27 10.79 -1.76
N ALA A 795 14.54 11.43 -0.83
CA ALA A 795 14.73 11.09 0.57
C ALA A 795 14.29 9.65 0.90
N PRO A 796 15.03 8.95 1.78
CA PRO A 796 14.87 7.52 2.04
C PRO A 796 13.76 7.26 3.07
N TRP A 797 12.53 7.60 2.73
CA TRP A 797 11.31 7.25 3.47
C TRP A 797 10.11 7.03 2.53
N SER A 798 10.38 6.54 1.32
CA SER A 798 9.35 6.31 0.29
C SER A 798 8.64 4.96 0.42
N ASN A 799 9.34 3.96 0.97
CA ASN A 799 8.83 2.59 1.12
C ASN A 799 8.94 2.09 2.58
N ALA A 800 8.45 0.88 2.84
CA ALA A 800 8.38 0.31 4.20
C ALA A 800 9.76 0.08 4.85
N TYR A 801 10.75 -0.37 4.07
CA TYR A 801 12.12 -0.56 4.57
C TYR A 801 12.76 0.79 4.94
N GLU A 802 12.69 1.74 4.02
CA GLU A 802 13.18 3.12 4.16
C GLU A 802 12.55 3.85 5.35
N SER A 803 11.24 3.73 5.47
CA SER A 803 10.51 4.30 6.60
C SER A 803 10.96 3.65 7.93
N MET A 804 11.22 2.34 7.97
CA MET A 804 11.64 1.66 9.21
C MET A 804 13.05 2.07 9.67
N ILE A 805 14.01 2.17 8.76
CA ILE A 805 15.35 2.70 9.09
C ILE A 805 15.25 4.14 9.58
N TYR A 806 14.38 4.97 8.97
CA TYR A 806 14.14 6.34 9.41
C TYR A 806 13.45 6.42 10.78
N VAL A 807 12.48 5.55 11.08
CA VAL A 807 11.87 5.43 12.42
C VAL A 807 12.92 5.03 13.46
N GLY A 808 13.83 4.12 13.12
CA GLY A 808 14.95 3.74 13.97
C GLY A 808 15.85 4.95 14.28
N TRP A 809 16.21 5.71 13.25
CA TRP A 809 16.97 6.95 13.39
C TRP A 809 16.25 7.97 14.27
N ALA A 810 14.95 8.24 14.03
CA ALA A 810 14.15 9.17 14.82
C ALA A 810 14.06 8.72 16.29
N THR A 811 13.84 7.42 16.54
CA THR A 811 13.79 6.84 17.89
C THR A 811 15.09 7.11 18.65
N MET A 812 16.25 6.89 18.02
CA MET A 812 17.54 7.15 18.64
C MET A 812 17.80 8.65 18.82
N LEU A 813 17.43 9.48 17.84
CA LEU A 813 17.55 10.95 17.94
C LEU A 813 16.82 11.48 19.17
N PHE A 814 15.53 11.14 19.32
CA PHE A 814 14.75 11.57 20.48
C PHE A 814 15.24 10.92 21.79
N GLY A 815 15.73 9.69 21.72
CA GLY A 815 16.42 9.02 22.82
C GLY A 815 17.64 9.80 23.32
N LEU A 816 18.48 10.32 22.41
CA LEU A 816 19.63 11.16 22.75
C LEU A 816 19.20 12.55 23.24
N LEU A 817 18.22 13.19 22.58
CA LEU A 817 17.74 14.53 22.96
C LEU A 817 17.14 14.56 24.36
N PHE A 818 16.26 13.62 24.69
CA PHE A 818 15.64 13.54 26.01
C PHE A 818 16.50 12.81 27.04
N GLY A 819 17.38 11.91 26.58
CA GLY A 819 18.26 11.08 27.40
C GLY A 819 19.60 11.71 27.80
N ARG A 820 19.91 12.96 27.38
CA ARG A 820 21.21 13.65 27.69
C ARG A 820 21.67 13.56 29.15
N LYS A 821 20.74 13.38 30.11
CA LYS A 821 21.02 13.26 31.55
C LYS A 821 20.41 11.99 32.18
N SER A 822 19.95 11.04 31.36
CA SER A 822 19.33 9.78 31.77
C SER A 822 19.95 8.63 30.95
N SER A 823 20.97 7.97 31.51
CA SER A 823 21.60 6.81 30.88
C SER A 823 20.61 5.67 30.62
N MET A 824 19.61 5.50 31.49
CA MET A 824 18.54 4.50 31.29
C MET A 824 17.73 4.78 30.02
N THR A 825 17.44 6.06 29.75
CA THR A 825 16.71 6.45 28.54
C THR A 825 17.51 6.10 27.29
N ILE A 826 18.80 6.46 27.26
CA ILE A 826 19.69 6.17 26.12
C ILE A 826 19.83 4.67 25.87
N ALA A 827 20.02 3.88 26.94
CA ALA A 827 20.15 2.43 26.83
C ALA A 827 18.87 1.77 26.27
N ALA A 828 17.71 2.14 26.83
CA ALA A 828 16.41 1.65 26.39
C ALA A 828 16.12 2.02 24.93
N THR A 829 16.47 3.24 24.50
CA THR A 829 16.29 3.67 23.10
C THR A 829 17.24 3.00 22.14
N ALA A 830 18.50 2.75 22.54
CA ALA A 830 19.46 2.05 21.70
C ALA A 830 19.01 0.59 21.46
N PHE A 831 18.52 -0.08 22.51
CA PHE A 831 17.92 -1.41 22.39
C PHE A 831 16.71 -1.41 21.45
N LEU A 832 15.79 -0.45 21.60
CA LEU A 832 14.62 -0.35 20.73
C LEU A 832 14.99 -0.02 19.28
N THR A 833 15.97 0.86 19.08
CA THR A 833 16.51 1.20 17.74
C THR A 833 17.08 -0.04 17.07
N ALA A 834 17.83 -0.87 17.82
CA ALA A 834 18.31 -2.15 17.33
C ALA A 834 17.15 -3.04 16.89
N PHE A 835 16.12 -3.19 17.74
CA PHE A 835 14.95 -4.01 17.42
C PHE A 835 14.21 -3.51 16.16
N ILE A 836 14.03 -2.20 16.01
CA ILE A 836 13.43 -1.58 14.83
C ILE A 836 14.25 -1.89 13.56
N LEU A 837 15.57 -1.71 13.62
CA LEU A 837 16.46 -2.04 12.50
C LEU A 837 16.49 -3.54 12.21
N MET A 838 16.40 -4.39 13.22
CA MET A 838 16.28 -5.85 13.05
C MET A 838 15.03 -6.20 12.25
N VAL A 839 13.89 -5.63 12.64
CA VAL A 839 12.60 -5.85 11.96
C VAL A 839 12.71 -5.39 10.51
N ALA A 840 13.35 -4.24 10.24
CA ALA A 840 13.60 -3.74 8.87
C ALA A 840 14.27 -4.78 7.95
N HIS A 841 15.13 -5.66 8.47
CA HIS A 841 15.85 -6.68 7.70
C HIS A 841 15.17 -8.06 7.72
N TRP A 842 13.95 -8.18 8.26
CA TRP A 842 13.18 -9.41 8.18
C TRP A 842 12.66 -9.67 6.75
N ASN A 843 12.39 -10.94 6.45
CA ASN A 843 12.13 -11.48 5.11
C ASN A 843 11.00 -10.85 4.28
N TRP A 844 10.19 -9.97 4.86
CA TRP A 844 8.96 -9.39 4.32
C TRP A 844 9.11 -7.92 3.92
N MET A 845 10.26 -7.29 4.18
CA MET A 845 10.60 -5.96 3.67
C MET A 845 11.72 -6.06 2.63
N ASP A 846 11.56 -5.35 1.52
CA ASP A 846 12.55 -5.30 0.46
C ASP A 846 13.49 -4.09 0.64
N PRO A 847 14.81 -4.29 0.84
CA PRO A 847 15.76 -3.19 0.93
C PRO A 847 16.11 -2.55 -0.42
N GLU A 848 15.61 -3.09 -1.53
CA GLU A 848 15.76 -2.53 -2.88
C GLU A 848 15.39 -1.05 -2.94
N ILE A 849 16.14 -0.31 -3.75
CA ILE A 849 15.83 1.08 -4.10
C ILE A 849 14.98 1.02 -5.38
N ALA A 850 13.68 1.24 -5.25
CA ALA A 850 12.77 1.26 -6.39
C ALA A 850 12.55 2.70 -6.90
N ASN A 851 11.97 2.83 -8.09
CA ASN A 851 11.51 4.11 -8.61
C ASN A 851 10.35 4.67 -7.75
N LEU A 852 10.28 6.00 -7.64
CA LEU A 852 9.23 6.68 -6.89
C LEU A 852 7.88 6.55 -7.60
N GLN A 853 6.82 6.41 -6.82
CA GLN A 853 5.47 6.57 -7.37
C GLN A 853 5.24 8.05 -7.74
N PRO A 854 4.54 8.35 -8.85
CA PRO A 854 4.34 9.72 -9.32
C PRO A 854 3.84 10.70 -8.25
N VAL A 855 2.88 10.25 -7.43
CA VAL A 855 2.31 11.05 -6.33
C VAL A 855 3.34 11.47 -5.30
N LEU A 856 4.34 10.62 -5.02
CA LEU A 856 5.39 10.86 -4.03
C LEU A 856 6.49 11.78 -4.53
N ASN A 857 6.56 12.05 -5.85
CA ASN A 857 7.56 12.93 -6.42
C ASN A 857 7.17 14.41 -6.22
N SER A 858 7.16 14.85 -4.95
CA SER A 858 6.82 16.22 -4.57
C SER A 858 7.51 16.63 -3.28
N TYR A 859 7.52 17.95 -3.03
CA TYR A 859 8.09 18.50 -1.80
C TYR A 859 7.36 18.00 -0.53
N TRP A 860 6.12 17.50 -0.68
CA TRP A 860 5.34 16.93 0.43
C TRP A 860 5.95 15.66 1.01
N LEU A 861 6.68 14.86 0.21
CA LEU A 861 7.47 13.74 0.72
C LEU A 861 8.48 14.23 1.76
N MET A 862 9.11 15.39 1.55
CA MET A 862 10.13 15.93 2.45
C MET A 862 9.56 16.55 3.73
N ILE A 863 8.30 17.00 3.71
CA ILE A 863 7.69 17.72 4.83
C ILE A 863 6.70 16.84 5.57
N HIS A 864 5.62 16.42 4.90
CA HIS A 864 4.53 15.66 5.50
C HIS A 864 4.97 14.25 5.90
N VAL A 865 5.53 13.47 4.95
CA VAL A 865 5.90 12.07 5.22
C VAL A 865 7.05 12.02 6.24
N ALA A 866 8.02 12.92 6.13
CA ALA A 866 9.10 13.02 7.10
C ALA A 866 8.59 13.29 8.53
N ILE A 867 7.73 14.29 8.74
CA ILE A 867 7.28 14.65 10.09
C ILE A 867 6.37 13.57 10.71
N ILE A 868 5.50 12.95 9.91
CA ILE A 868 4.57 11.94 10.41
C ILE A 868 5.31 10.64 10.76
N VAL A 869 6.25 10.18 9.93
CA VAL A 869 7.05 8.98 10.22
C VAL A 869 8.02 9.23 11.38
N ALA A 870 8.65 10.41 11.44
CA ALA A 870 9.51 10.78 12.56
C ALA A 870 8.74 10.84 13.90
N SER A 871 7.43 11.12 13.88
CA SER A 871 6.59 11.13 15.09
C SER A 871 6.52 9.77 15.79
N TYR A 872 6.75 8.68 15.06
CA TYR A 872 6.80 7.33 15.64
C TYR A 872 8.00 7.14 16.56
N GLY A 873 9.10 7.88 16.35
CA GLY A 873 10.28 7.84 17.21
C GLY A 873 9.99 8.22 18.68
N PRO A 874 9.42 9.41 18.96
CA PRO A 874 8.99 9.79 20.30
C PRO A 874 7.94 8.84 20.91
N PHE A 875 7.04 8.25 20.11
CA PHE A 875 6.08 7.26 20.60
C PHE A 875 6.74 5.94 20.99
N ALA A 876 7.68 5.47 20.17
CA ALA A 876 8.50 4.29 20.44
C ALA A 876 9.33 4.49 21.72
N LEU A 877 9.95 5.67 21.87
CA LEU A 877 10.61 6.09 23.11
C LEU A 877 9.64 6.08 24.31
N GLY A 878 8.43 6.64 24.16
CA GLY A 878 7.43 6.63 25.22
C GLY A 878 7.00 5.22 25.63
N MET A 879 6.80 4.33 24.66
CA MET A 879 6.50 2.92 24.88
C MET A 879 7.59 2.23 25.69
N ILE A 880 8.86 2.28 25.26
CA ILE A 880 9.94 1.58 25.97
C ILE A 880 10.18 2.17 27.37
N LEU A 881 10.05 3.49 27.54
CA LEU A 881 10.13 4.12 28.86
C LEU A 881 8.97 3.71 29.78
N GLY A 882 7.75 3.60 29.24
CA GLY A 882 6.60 3.07 29.95
C GLY A 882 6.84 1.63 30.41
N PHE A 883 7.36 0.80 29.51
CA PHE A 883 7.69 -0.60 29.79
C PHE A 883 8.77 -0.74 30.87
N VAL A 884 9.87 0.02 30.76
CA VAL A 884 10.94 0.07 31.76
C VAL A 884 10.40 0.57 33.11
N ALA A 885 9.49 1.55 33.14
CA ALA A 885 8.88 2.02 34.36
C ALA A 885 8.05 0.92 35.07
N LEU A 886 7.35 0.07 34.31
CA LEU A 886 6.62 -1.08 34.87
C LEU A 886 7.59 -2.11 35.48
N ILE A 887 8.70 -2.42 34.79
CA ILE A 887 9.74 -3.31 35.32
C ILE A 887 10.34 -2.74 36.62
N LEU A 888 10.66 -1.45 36.65
CA LEU A 888 11.18 -0.79 37.85
C LEU A 888 10.17 -0.82 39.02
N MET A 889 8.86 -0.76 38.74
CA MET A 889 7.84 -0.95 39.78
C MET A 889 7.87 -2.35 40.36
N ILE A 890 8.08 -3.38 39.53
CA ILE A 890 8.21 -4.78 39.98
C ILE A 890 9.44 -4.95 40.88
N LEU A 891 10.57 -4.33 40.51
CA LEU A 891 11.84 -4.39 41.24
C LEU A 891 11.88 -3.51 42.51
N THR A 892 10.77 -2.84 42.83
CA THR A 892 10.68 -2.02 44.05
C THR A 892 10.63 -2.90 45.29
N THR A 893 11.52 -2.63 46.23
CA THR A 893 11.56 -3.23 47.58
C THR A 893 11.48 -2.12 48.63
N LYS A 894 11.32 -2.49 49.91
CA LYS A 894 11.33 -1.52 51.02
C LYS A 894 12.63 -0.70 51.05
N ASN A 895 13.77 -1.32 50.72
CA ASN A 895 15.11 -0.72 50.84
C ASN A 895 15.48 0.21 49.67
N ASN A 896 14.97 -0.05 48.45
CA ASN A 896 15.31 0.72 47.25
C ASN A 896 14.21 1.73 46.82
N LYS A 897 13.05 1.74 47.50
CA LYS A 897 11.86 2.54 47.16
C LYS A 897 12.14 4.01 46.86
N SER A 898 13.01 4.67 47.63
CA SER A 898 13.33 6.09 47.41
C SER A 898 14.07 6.33 46.09
N LYS A 899 15.10 5.52 45.80
CA LYS A 899 15.90 5.61 44.58
C LYS A 899 15.09 5.22 43.35
N VAL A 900 14.41 4.08 43.40
CA VAL A 900 13.58 3.56 42.30
C VAL A 900 12.39 4.49 42.02
N GLY A 901 11.74 5.02 43.08
CA GLY A 901 10.65 5.98 42.94
C GLY A 901 11.06 7.30 42.27
N LEU A 902 12.30 7.76 42.46
CA LEU A 902 12.86 8.91 41.74
C LEU A 902 13.13 8.59 40.27
N MET A 903 13.65 7.40 39.95
CA MET A 903 13.87 6.96 38.57
C MET A 903 12.56 6.80 37.80
N ILE A 904 11.56 6.15 38.40
CA ILE A 904 10.21 6.04 37.82
C ILE A 904 9.65 7.44 37.55
N LYS A 905 9.81 8.38 38.49
CA LYS A 905 9.35 9.77 38.30
C LYS A 905 10.04 10.43 37.10
N GLU A 906 11.36 10.31 37.01
CA GLU A 906 12.16 10.87 35.92
C GLU A 906 11.74 10.29 34.56
N ILE A 907 11.70 8.96 34.44
CA ILE A 907 11.31 8.26 33.21
C ILE A 907 9.86 8.58 32.82
N THR A 908 8.94 8.67 33.79
CA THR A 908 7.55 9.08 33.54
C THR A 908 7.47 10.50 32.99
N ILE A 909 8.27 11.43 33.51
CA ILE A 909 8.32 12.83 33.02
C ILE A 909 8.88 12.86 31.60
N ILE A 910 9.96 12.13 31.34
CA ILE A 910 10.54 12.03 29.99
C ILE A 910 9.54 11.40 29.02
N ASN A 911 8.84 10.34 29.44
CA ASN A 911 7.78 9.70 28.68
C ASN A 911 6.66 10.70 28.34
N GLU A 912 6.15 11.46 29.33
CA GLU A 912 5.14 12.51 29.08
C GLU A 912 5.63 13.58 28.09
N MET A 913 6.89 14.02 28.18
CA MET A 913 7.48 14.95 27.21
C MET A 913 7.60 14.34 25.82
N SER A 914 8.02 13.07 25.73
CA SER A 914 8.17 12.33 24.47
C SER A 914 6.84 12.14 23.76
N LEU A 915 5.81 11.65 24.47
CA LEU A 915 4.47 11.50 23.92
C LEU A 915 3.85 12.84 23.49
N THR A 916 4.17 13.94 24.19
CA THR A 916 3.71 15.28 23.80
C THR A 916 4.34 15.70 22.48
N VAL A 917 5.64 15.50 22.29
CA VAL A 917 6.31 15.80 21.01
C VAL A 917 5.83 14.89 19.89
N GLY A 918 5.69 13.58 20.15
CA GLY A 918 5.11 12.63 19.19
C GLY A 918 3.71 13.06 18.77
N LEU A 919 2.84 13.42 19.71
CA LEU A 919 1.47 13.89 19.40
C LEU A 919 1.48 15.18 18.58
N ILE A 920 2.35 16.14 18.90
CA ILE A 920 2.51 17.36 18.12
C ILE A 920 2.91 17.03 16.67
N MET A 921 3.96 16.21 16.50
CA MET A 921 4.45 15.84 15.17
C MET A 921 3.42 15.04 14.38
N LEU A 922 2.75 14.06 15.00
CA LEU A 922 1.70 13.26 14.37
C LEU A 922 0.51 14.13 13.95
N THR A 923 0.10 15.06 14.80
CA THR A 923 -1.03 15.97 14.51
C THR A 923 -0.68 16.92 13.38
N ILE A 924 0.48 17.57 13.44
CA ILE A 924 0.96 18.45 12.35
C ILE A 924 1.08 17.65 11.05
N GLY A 925 1.74 16.49 11.11
CA GLY A 925 1.87 15.57 9.98
C GLY A 925 0.53 15.21 9.36
N ASN A 926 -0.41 14.69 10.14
CA ASN A 926 -1.73 14.28 9.65
C ASN A 926 -2.45 15.39 8.87
N PHE A 927 -2.48 16.61 9.40
CA PHE A 927 -3.16 17.72 8.74
C PHE A 927 -2.35 18.33 7.57
N LEU A 928 -1.01 18.27 7.60
CA LEU A 928 -0.20 18.56 6.41
C LEU A 928 -0.48 17.56 5.29
N GLY A 929 -0.80 16.31 5.64
CA GLY A 929 -1.26 15.29 4.69
C GLY A 929 -2.58 15.68 4.06
N GLY A 930 -3.52 16.23 4.84
CA GLY A 930 -4.75 16.80 4.30
C GLY A 930 -4.51 18.00 3.37
N MET A 931 -3.53 18.85 3.65
CA MET A 931 -3.14 19.93 2.72
C MET A 931 -2.55 19.38 1.42
N TRP A 932 -1.64 18.42 1.52
CA TRP A 932 -1.09 17.71 0.36
C TRP A 932 -2.18 17.03 -0.47
N ALA A 933 -3.15 16.39 0.19
CA ALA A 933 -4.28 15.80 -0.48
C ALA A 933 -5.09 16.85 -1.25
N ASN A 934 -5.35 18.01 -0.65
CA ASN A 934 -6.05 19.06 -1.36
C ASN A 934 -5.28 19.60 -2.58
N GLU A 935 -3.94 19.65 -2.51
CA GLU A 935 -3.08 20.03 -3.64
C GLU A 935 -2.92 18.93 -4.69
N SER A 936 -3.10 17.66 -4.33
CA SER A 936 -2.92 16.52 -5.25
C SER A 936 -4.22 16.09 -5.91
N TRP A 937 -5.30 16.03 -5.13
CA TRP A 937 -6.61 15.50 -5.52
C TRP A 937 -7.78 16.40 -5.10
N GLY A 938 -7.56 17.71 -4.94
CA GLY A 938 -8.62 18.71 -4.82
C GLY A 938 -9.50 18.65 -3.55
N ARG A 939 -9.27 17.67 -2.65
CA ARG A 939 -9.97 17.47 -1.38
C ARG A 939 -8.99 17.23 -0.24
N TYR A 940 -9.27 17.80 0.93
CA TYR A 940 -8.35 17.73 2.07
C TYR A 940 -8.57 16.54 3.03
N TRP A 941 -9.69 15.83 2.91
CA TRP A 941 -9.99 14.66 3.75
C TRP A 941 -10.89 13.67 3.02
N GLY A 942 -10.54 12.38 3.05
CA GLY A 942 -11.25 11.35 2.28
C GLY A 942 -11.78 10.17 3.08
N TRP A 943 -11.54 10.13 4.40
CA TRP A 943 -11.79 8.96 5.27
C TRP A 943 -10.99 7.71 4.89
N ASP A 944 -9.94 7.86 4.08
CA ASP A 944 -9.05 6.75 3.74
C ASP A 944 -8.53 6.06 5.00
N PRO A 945 -8.39 4.72 5.03
CA PRO A 945 -7.97 4.02 6.23
C PRO A 945 -6.67 4.53 6.86
N LYS A 946 -5.68 5.03 6.09
CA LYS A 946 -4.46 5.60 6.68
C LYS A 946 -4.71 6.94 7.35
N GLU A 947 -5.47 7.83 6.70
CA GLU A 947 -5.89 9.12 7.28
C GLU A 947 -6.70 8.89 8.57
N THR A 948 -7.65 7.96 8.52
CA THR A 948 -8.53 7.61 9.63
C THR A 948 -7.75 7.00 10.79
N TRP A 949 -6.82 6.07 10.57
CA TRP A 949 -6.01 5.49 11.64
C TRP A 949 -5.01 6.47 12.24
N ALA A 950 -4.44 7.38 11.44
CA ALA A 950 -3.63 8.47 11.98
C ALA A 950 -4.45 9.36 12.93
N LEU A 951 -5.69 9.69 12.59
CA LEU A 951 -6.62 10.41 13.47
C LEU A 951 -6.97 9.59 14.73
N ILE A 952 -7.21 8.28 14.62
CA ILE A 952 -7.42 7.37 15.75
C ILE A 952 -6.21 7.42 16.71
N SER A 953 -4.99 7.34 16.19
CA SER A 953 -3.77 7.44 17.00
C SER A 953 -3.65 8.80 17.71
N ILE A 954 -3.99 9.90 17.05
CA ILE A 954 -4.07 11.22 17.69
C ILE A 954 -5.06 11.18 18.86
N MET A 955 -6.26 10.61 18.68
CA MET A 955 -7.27 10.51 19.75
C MET A 955 -6.81 9.65 20.92
N ILE A 956 -6.17 8.50 20.65
CA ILE A 956 -5.64 7.60 21.68
C ILE A 956 -4.54 8.28 22.49
N TYR A 957 -3.55 8.90 21.84
CA TYR A 957 -2.47 9.61 22.56
C TYR A 957 -2.95 10.87 23.26
N ALA A 958 -3.93 11.60 22.68
CA ALA A 958 -4.60 12.69 23.36
C ALA A 958 -5.26 12.17 24.65
N PHE A 959 -5.99 11.06 24.61
CA PHE A 959 -6.56 10.42 25.80
C PHE A 959 -5.47 10.09 26.84
N VAL A 960 -4.36 9.45 26.45
CA VAL A 960 -3.26 9.09 27.36
C VAL A 960 -2.68 10.32 28.06
N LEU A 961 -2.41 11.42 27.34
CA LEU A 961 -1.91 12.66 27.94
C LEU A 961 -2.96 13.34 28.85
N HIS A 962 -4.24 13.09 28.62
CA HIS A 962 -5.35 13.64 29.41
C HIS A 962 -5.75 12.76 30.62
N LEU A 963 -5.24 11.53 30.76
CA LEU A 963 -5.48 10.67 31.93
C LEU A 963 -5.18 11.38 33.26
N ARG A 964 -4.17 12.27 33.26
CA ARG A 964 -3.81 13.09 34.43
C ARG A 964 -4.93 14.04 34.89
N LEU A 965 -5.91 14.34 34.04
CA LEU A 965 -7.04 15.21 34.34
C LEU A 965 -8.29 14.42 34.76
N VAL A 966 -8.32 13.10 34.59
CA VAL A 966 -9.46 12.24 34.93
C VAL A 966 -9.30 11.69 36.36
N PRO A 967 -10.18 12.04 37.31
CA PRO A 967 -10.11 11.46 38.67
C PRO A 967 -10.15 9.93 38.63
N GLY A 968 -9.25 9.26 39.36
CA GLY A 968 -9.12 7.79 39.38
C GLY A 968 -8.03 7.23 38.44
N LEU A 969 -7.69 7.93 37.35
CA LEU A 969 -6.70 7.46 36.35
C LEU A 969 -5.34 8.20 36.44
N ARG A 970 -5.18 9.14 37.38
CA ARG A 970 -4.02 10.04 37.48
C ARG A 970 -2.73 9.40 38.03
N SER A 971 -2.63 8.07 38.05
CA SER A 971 -1.50 7.38 38.65
C SER A 971 -0.33 7.22 37.68
N ARG A 972 0.91 7.14 38.21
CA ARG A 972 2.09 6.86 37.37
C ARG A 972 2.04 5.47 36.76
N PHE A 973 1.45 4.50 37.45
CA PHE A 973 1.22 3.17 36.90
C PHE A 973 0.33 3.25 35.66
N THR A 974 -0.85 3.87 35.79
CA THR A 974 -1.83 4.00 34.71
C THR A 974 -1.23 4.71 33.51
N PHE A 975 -0.53 5.84 33.72
CA PHE A 975 0.10 6.58 32.63
C PHE A 975 1.13 5.73 31.86
N ASN A 976 2.06 5.06 32.56
CA ASN A 976 3.08 4.26 31.89
C ASN A 976 2.49 3.01 31.21
N MET A 977 1.50 2.35 31.82
CA MET A 977 0.79 1.22 31.21
C MET A 977 0.08 1.64 29.91
N PHE A 978 -0.69 2.73 29.95
CA PHE A 978 -1.38 3.24 28.75
C PHE A 978 -0.42 3.81 27.70
N SER A 979 0.77 4.31 28.08
CA SER A 979 1.79 4.72 27.11
C SER A 979 2.32 3.55 26.27
N VAL A 980 2.41 2.35 26.87
CA VAL A 980 2.78 1.12 26.16
C VAL A 980 1.62 0.64 25.29
N ALA A 981 0.41 0.56 25.85
CA ALA A 981 -0.77 0.09 25.14
C ALA A 981 -1.13 0.98 23.93
N ALA A 982 -0.96 2.30 24.04
CA ALA A 982 -1.24 3.24 22.96
C ALA A 982 -0.36 3.03 21.73
N PHE A 983 0.84 2.44 21.89
CA PHE A 983 1.73 2.14 20.76
C PHE A 983 1.12 1.12 19.79
N ALA A 984 0.19 0.27 20.25
CA ALA A 984 -0.56 -0.62 19.36
C ALA A 984 -1.33 0.16 18.28
N SER A 985 -1.78 1.39 18.55
CA SER A 985 -2.43 2.22 17.54
C SER A 985 -1.46 2.68 16.43
N ILE A 986 -0.19 2.94 16.76
CA ILE A 986 0.85 3.28 15.78
C ILE A 986 1.20 2.06 14.94
N VAL A 987 1.32 0.89 15.57
CA VAL A 987 1.52 -0.38 14.87
C VAL A 987 0.37 -0.65 13.91
N MET A 988 -0.89 -0.44 14.33
CA MET A 988 -2.04 -0.57 13.45
C MET A 988 -2.03 0.47 12.31
N THR A 989 -1.72 1.73 12.59
CA THR A 989 -1.64 2.78 11.56
C THR A 989 -0.58 2.49 10.52
N TYR A 990 0.61 2.05 10.95
CA TYR A 990 1.76 1.85 10.07
C TYR A 990 1.76 0.46 9.40
N PHE A 991 1.61 -0.62 10.16
CA PHE A 991 1.58 -1.98 9.63
C PHE A 991 0.15 -2.42 9.31
N GLY A 992 -0.76 -2.23 10.26
CA GLY A 992 -2.09 -2.79 10.16
C GLY A 992 -2.87 -2.31 8.94
N VAL A 993 -2.84 -1.00 8.65
CA VAL A 993 -3.51 -0.46 7.46
C VAL A 993 -2.89 -0.99 6.17
N ASN A 994 -1.57 -1.08 6.09
CA ASN A 994 -0.87 -1.56 4.89
C ASN A 994 -1.09 -3.06 4.60
N PHE A 995 -1.37 -3.87 5.63
CA PHE A 995 -1.43 -5.33 5.51
C PHE A 995 -2.81 -5.94 5.77
N TYR A 996 -3.74 -5.25 6.44
CA TYR A 996 -5.09 -5.78 6.70
C TYR A 996 -6.19 -5.02 5.96
N LEU A 997 -5.96 -3.75 5.62
CA LEU A 997 -6.94 -2.88 5.01
C LEU A 997 -6.51 -2.50 3.59
N SER A 998 -7.45 -2.07 2.77
CA SER A 998 -7.21 -1.54 1.43
C SER A 998 -7.45 -0.02 1.43
N GLY A 999 -6.71 0.75 0.64
CA GLY A 999 -6.83 2.21 0.61
C GLY A 999 -5.94 2.86 -0.45
N LEU A 1000 -6.12 4.16 -0.68
CA LEU A 1000 -5.42 4.98 -1.69
C LEU A 1000 -3.91 5.10 -1.47
N HIS A 1001 -3.43 4.68 -0.30
CA HIS A 1001 -2.02 4.70 0.08
C HIS A 1001 -1.35 3.31 -0.05
N SER A 1002 -1.94 2.38 -0.79
CA SER A 1002 -1.43 1.03 -1.05
C SER A 1002 -0.13 0.97 -1.86
N TYR A 1003 0.49 2.11 -2.19
CA TYR A 1003 1.80 2.17 -2.85
C TYR A 1003 2.93 1.39 -2.13
N ALA A 1004 2.76 1.09 -0.83
CA ALA A 1004 3.67 0.28 -0.03
C ALA A 1004 3.03 -1.00 0.53
N SER A 1005 1.85 -1.42 0.02
CA SER A 1005 1.18 -2.63 0.49
C SER A 1005 1.82 -3.87 -0.12
N GLY A 1006 2.38 -4.73 0.74
CA GLY A 1006 2.64 -6.13 0.40
C GLY A 1006 1.39 -6.99 0.61
N ASP A 1007 1.46 -8.25 0.19
CA ASP A 1007 0.38 -9.24 0.38
C ASP A 1007 -0.12 -9.26 1.85
N LYS A 1008 -1.43 -9.37 2.09
CA LYS A 1008 -2.02 -9.34 3.46
C LYS A 1008 -1.27 -10.30 4.39
N VAL A 1009 -0.51 -9.80 5.38
CA VAL A 1009 0.37 -10.63 6.23
C VAL A 1009 -0.43 -11.26 7.38
N ILE A 1010 -0.26 -12.56 7.61
CA ILE A 1010 -0.81 -13.22 8.82
C ILE A 1010 -0.08 -12.62 10.04
N THR A 1011 -0.83 -12.12 11.02
CA THR A 1011 -0.27 -11.52 12.24
C THR A 1011 0.78 -12.44 12.84
N PRO A 1012 2.06 -12.00 12.95
CA PRO A 1012 3.10 -12.87 13.45
C PRO A 1012 2.81 -13.37 14.87
N THR A 1013 3.15 -14.63 15.16
CA THR A 1013 2.86 -15.27 16.46
C THR A 1013 3.48 -14.52 17.65
N PHE A 1014 4.63 -13.88 17.46
CA PHE A 1014 5.29 -13.09 18.50
C PHE A 1014 4.45 -11.90 19.00
N VAL A 1015 3.51 -11.38 18.21
CA VAL A 1015 2.63 -10.29 18.62
C VAL A 1015 1.74 -10.75 19.77
N TYR A 1016 1.18 -11.96 19.69
CA TYR A 1016 0.38 -12.55 20.77
C TYR A 1016 1.22 -12.79 22.04
N TYR A 1017 2.46 -13.28 21.88
CA TYR A 1017 3.38 -13.42 23.02
C TYR A 1017 3.72 -12.07 23.66
N ALA A 1018 3.96 -11.02 22.86
CA ALA A 1018 4.24 -9.68 23.36
C ALA A 1018 3.05 -9.11 24.17
N ILE A 1019 1.81 -9.30 23.69
CA ILE A 1019 0.60 -8.92 24.41
C ILE A 1019 0.48 -9.68 25.74
N GLY A 1020 0.72 -10.99 25.74
CA GLY A 1020 0.71 -11.82 26.94
C GLY A 1020 1.76 -11.38 27.97
N ILE A 1021 3.01 -11.19 27.54
CA ILE A 1021 4.11 -10.70 28.38
C ILE A 1021 3.77 -9.32 28.97
N PHE A 1022 3.24 -8.41 28.16
CA PHE A 1022 2.85 -7.09 28.61
C PHE A 1022 1.72 -7.13 29.66
N ALA A 1023 0.72 -8.00 29.48
CA ALA A 1023 -0.36 -8.19 30.45
C ALA A 1023 0.17 -8.72 31.79
N ILE A 1024 1.05 -9.71 31.76
CA ILE A 1024 1.70 -10.29 32.95
C ILE A 1024 2.53 -9.22 33.69
N ILE A 1025 3.40 -8.50 32.98
CA ILE A 1025 4.22 -7.43 33.57
C ILE A 1025 3.34 -6.33 34.18
N SER A 1026 2.28 -5.93 33.48
CA SER A 1026 1.34 -4.92 33.98
C SER A 1026 0.63 -5.35 35.26
N LEU A 1027 0.23 -6.63 35.35
CA LEU A 1027 -0.39 -7.19 36.56
C LEU A 1027 0.56 -7.15 37.76
N PHE A 1028 1.78 -7.68 37.61
CA PHE A 1028 2.78 -7.68 38.70
C PHE A 1028 3.20 -6.26 39.09
N ALA A 1029 3.38 -5.37 38.11
CA ALA A 1029 3.69 -3.96 38.37
C ALA A 1029 2.55 -3.27 39.13
N TYR A 1030 1.28 -3.58 38.83
CA TYR A 1030 0.13 -3.05 39.57
C TYR A 1030 0.11 -3.50 41.03
N LEU A 1031 0.36 -4.79 41.29
CA LEU A 1031 0.40 -5.34 42.65
C LEU A 1031 1.49 -4.65 43.48
N GLN A 1032 2.70 -4.50 42.93
CA GLN A 1032 3.79 -3.81 43.61
C GLN A 1032 3.55 -2.30 43.75
N PHE A 1033 2.92 -1.68 42.75
CA PHE A 1033 2.50 -0.29 42.82
C PHE A 1033 1.50 -0.06 43.96
N LYS A 1034 0.50 -0.93 44.09
CA LYS A 1034 -0.48 -0.90 45.19
C LYS A 1034 0.20 -1.06 46.55
N LYS A 1035 1.15 -1.98 46.67
CA LYS A 1035 1.89 -2.26 47.91
C LYS A 1035 2.82 -1.12 48.34
N HIS A 1036 3.54 -0.51 47.40
CA HIS A 1036 4.64 0.40 47.73
C HIS A 1036 4.34 1.89 47.48
N TYR A 1037 3.42 2.24 46.58
CA TYR A 1037 3.23 3.63 46.12
C TYR A 1037 1.80 4.15 46.22
N LYS A 1038 0.77 3.29 46.25
CA LYS A 1038 -0.61 3.70 46.51
C LYS A 1038 -0.76 3.99 48.01
N LYS A 1039 -1.15 5.22 48.33
CA LYS A 1039 -1.53 5.62 49.69
C LYS A 1039 -3.00 5.33 49.92
#